data_AF-D9TFK2-F1
#
_entry.id   AF-D9TFK2-F1
#
_cell.length_a   1.000
_cell.length_b   1.000
_cell.length_c   1.000
_cell.angle_alpha   90.00
_cell.angle_beta   90.00
_cell.angle_gamma   90.00
#
_symmetry.space_group_name_H-M   'P 1'
#
loop_
_entity.id
_entity.type
_entity.pdbx_description
1 polymer ?
#
loop_
_entity_poly.entity_id
_entity_poly.type
_entity_poly.pdbx_seq_one_letter_code
_entity_poly.pdbx_strand_id
1 'polypeptide(L)'
;MKILIVDDAVFIRKVLKGILQELGEEVVGEASSGNEALRMVKEYRPDVVTLDITLPDMSGLELLRKIKEISSSTQVVMITAISNHEVVKEAMKVGATNYITKPFSREKVEEVLKKVEKNIQALSQIERNITNEESICQKELSQATIETPSVENESKNEEVAKIDEFVKVEGEEGKSKVDTTEISDAPELTQDLSEKRNETNNQQEISEKVSDLIETKMGVSDEFLEDEKEKEGSTTSVFYDEDKGEEIDVGIVTNIEFEQKGGEDILSICTNKEIAYNVGRMKLGNGVIVTIEECFVASSVKHEYTFENSLVEKVEVKEINGNVYIMVLTKAKKFDIREREGKISIVLRKSKGVISYNKNNKFIMIDNVVPSSIQVDAISEKEYIIRIFTNDIVFNEGETKIEDLIVDRYIVEKSEKGYDVKVILYKEARYEIIEGRTSVGIKFVEVNILKDVLIHHSDEETLIELVTNSSSVPVVLEHDTENGVAYAYLHGYIVAKTLLERSFEFEEEYLESLKIVEVREKGQSYLVICSPVKRISVVKEKGRTFISIKPNKAFVLYNLFQECIVFQNILPEEIEINHNQIQNTIEFHINNKYVNLLKDPILNSEQFEAFSSIEIERVGKGYSGTIVLKNKSKIEVALSKDRTSTNLFIIPYRKLNKIKAFEYEENGPKASLTLKGEGEIKYLAERDKEKGAVTIKVLTASLCNIEQPIVEFREGCIERVEFYEQEEDVIINIYSKVEDFNVRLENSNIIVEFEAQVVTVNPVIEDDMVVFELSRIDYDDVEVIKDDENNMLIVKIRRRDIYIEKGIKYLQSKVVKRYQVAQENGYKLLIDTADEVRYSVEKKEGKIFLTVEKCPVLEKVEVKEVNEELVHVELHFNRGEIKPQKVEKEDGKLNILLGEVLTKEKDIVWNTKSRKVVKSIDYISSEKVLILSIEHGYAFWQVVVENNVIKLIFEVKHCEILVEDEYIKIQNVESNKVQILKFEDNGLLITIIPQSAAFVTSNSLKLASNNVLYSAIEQDINQTEWKVYVLYKPNMMFESEIDNNDVMIKITAKKNNFAESELGT
;
A
#
# COMPACT_ATOMS: atom_id res chain seq x y z
N MET A 1 -16.91 -16.67 -13.14
CA MET A 1 -16.58 -17.85 -13.96
C MET A 1 -15.12 -18.22 -13.76
N LYS A 2 -14.78 -19.50 -13.92
CA LYS A 2 -13.40 -20.00 -13.93
C LYS A 2 -12.83 -19.93 -15.33
N ILE A 3 -11.77 -19.14 -15.51
CA ILE A 3 -11.21 -18.82 -16.82
C ILE A 3 -9.75 -19.28 -16.91
N LEU A 4 -9.44 -20.07 -17.94
CA LEU A 4 -8.08 -20.45 -18.32
C LEU A 4 -7.62 -19.58 -19.50
N ILE A 5 -6.45 -18.94 -19.36
CA ILE A 5 -5.87 -18.11 -20.42
C ILE A 5 -4.83 -18.91 -21.19
N VAL A 6 -4.93 -18.99 -22.52
CA VAL A 6 -4.00 -19.70 -23.41
C VAL A 6 -3.53 -18.76 -24.52
N ASP A 7 -2.28 -18.32 -24.44
CA ASP A 7 -1.64 -17.40 -25.38
C ASP A 7 -0.12 -17.58 -25.26
N ASP A 8 0.64 -17.60 -26.34
CA ASP A 8 2.09 -17.73 -26.28
C ASP A 8 2.73 -16.47 -25.66
N ALA A 9 2.20 -15.30 -26.00
CA ALA A 9 2.70 -14.00 -25.58
C ALA A 9 2.34 -13.67 -24.12
N VAL A 10 3.36 -13.70 -23.24
CA VAL A 10 3.28 -13.32 -21.82
C VAL A 10 2.59 -11.96 -21.60
N PHE A 11 2.85 -10.99 -22.49
CA PHE A 11 2.21 -9.67 -22.43
C PHE A 11 0.69 -9.75 -22.59
N ILE A 12 0.20 -10.55 -23.54
CA ILE A 12 -1.25 -10.71 -23.76
C ILE A 12 -1.90 -11.42 -22.58
N ARG A 13 -1.26 -12.47 -22.04
CA ARG A 13 -1.77 -13.15 -20.83
C ARG A 13 -1.89 -12.20 -19.65
N LYS A 14 -0.88 -11.36 -19.40
CA LYS A 14 -0.92 -10.32 -18.34
C LYS A 14 -2.01 -9.28 -18.56
N VAL A 15 -2.16 -8.74 -19.77
CA VAL A 15 -3.20 -7.74 -20.10
C VAL A 15 -4.59 -8.33 -19.94
N LEU A 16 -4.82 -9.54 -20.48
CA LEU A 16 -6.11 -10.20 -20.37
C LEU A 16 -6.43 -10.58 -18.92
N LYS A 17 -5.47 -11.10 -18.16
CA LYS A 17 -5.62 -11.41 -16.73
C LYS A 17 -6.02 -10.18 -15.92
N GLY A 18 -5.37 -9.04 -16.16
CA GLY A 18 -5.74 -7.77 -15.51
C GLY A 18 -7.19 -7.38 -15.80
N ILE A 19 -7.60 -7.41 -17.08
CA ILE A 19 -8.98 -7.13 -17.49
C ILE A 19 -9.97 -8.11 -16.83
N LEU A 20 -9.67 -9.40 -16.80
CA LEU A 20 -10.54 -10.42 -16.21
C LEU A 20 -10.68 -10.24 -14.68
N GLN A 21 -9.58 -9.95 -13.99
CA GLN A 21 -9.58 -9.70 -12.55
C GLN A 21 -10.35 -8.41 -12.20
N GLU A 22 -10.23 -7.35 -13.01
CA GLU A 22 -11.02 -6.12 -12.86
C GLU A 22 -12.51 -6.30 -13.15
N LEU A 23 -12.89 -7.35 -13.89
CA LEU A 23 -14.28 -7.76 -14.12
C LEU A 23 -14.81 -8.72 -13.04
N GLY A 24 -13.97 -9.12 -12.08
CA GLY A 24 -14.34 -10.04 -10.99
C GLY A 24 -14.29 -11.53 -11.35
N GLU A 25 -13.64 -11.90 -12.46
CA GLU A 25 -13.53 -13.28 -12.92
C GLU A 25 -12.35 -14.04 -12.27
N GLU A 26 -12.52 -15.35 -12.06
CA GLU A 26 -11.50 -16.22 -11.46
C GLU A 26 -10.57 -16.77 -12.54
N VAL A 27 -9.36 -16.23 -12.66
CA VAL A 27 -8.33 -16.78 -13.57
C VAL A 27 -7.65 -17.97 -12.90
N VAL A 28 -8.05 -19.19 -13.28
CA VAL A 28 -7.59 -20.45 -12.67
C VAL A 28 -6.24 -20.93 -13.19
N GLY A 29 -5.79 -20.42 -14.34
CA GLY A 29 -4.51 -20.78 -14.92
C GLY A 29 -4.12 -19.91 -16.12
N GLU A 30 -2.84 -19.99 -16.48
CA GLU A 30 -2.26 -19.40 -17.68
C GLU A 30 -1.38 -20.45 -18.35
N ALA A 31 -1.66 -20.76 -19.62
CA ALA A 31 -0.87 -21.67 -20.44
C ALA A 31 -0.19 -20.92 -21.59
N SER A 32 1.05 -21.27 -21.84
CA SER A 32 1.91 -20.77 -22.93
C SER A 32 1.96 -21.70 -24.15
N SER A 33 1.49 -22.93 -23.99
CA SER A 33 1.46 -23.98 -25.01
C SER A 33 0.15 -24.77 -24.97
N GLY A 34 -0.21 -25.43 -26.06
CA GLY A 34 -1.43 -26.22 -26.15
C GLY A 34 -1.38 -27.49 -25.31
N ASN A 35 -0.22 -28.14 -25.19
CA ASN A 35 -0.05 -29.29 -24.31
C ASN A 35 -0.22 -28.92 -22.82
N GLU A 36 0.25 -27.73 -22.42
CA GLU A 36 0.02 -27.20 -21.09
C GLU A 36 -1.46 -26.89 -20.85
N ALA A 37 -2.13 -26.25 -21.81
CA ALA A 37 -3.57 -25.99 -21.76
C ALA A 37 -4.38 -27.29 -21.63
N LEU A 38 -4.03 -28.37 -22.34
CA LEU A 38 -4.71 -29.67 -22.23
C LEU A 38 -4.56 -30.33 -20.86
N ARG A 39 -3.44 -30.13 -20.16
CA ARG A 39 -3.29 -30.55 -18.76
C ARG A 39 -4.19 -29.71 -17.86
N MET A 40 -4.11 -28.39 -17.97
CA MET A 40 -4.88 -27.45 -17.14
C MET A 40 -6.40 -27.57 -17.33
N VAL A 41 -6.89 -27.88 -18.54
CA VAL A 41 -8.33 -28.12 -18.78
C VAL A 41 -8.83 -29.36 -18.02
N LYS A 42 -8.02 -30.43 -17.95
CA LYS A 42 -8.35 -31.65 -17.19
C LYS A 42 -8.32 -31.42 -15.68
N GLU A 43 -7.35 -30.64 -15.21
CA GLU A 43 -7.09 -30.35 -13.79
C GLU A 43 -8.10 -29.34 -13.21
N TYR A 44 -8.19 -28.14 -13.80
CA TYR A 44 -8.95 -27.02 -13.25
C TYR A 44 -10.43 -26.99 -13.70
N ARG A 45 -10.79 -27.75 -14.75
CA ARG A 45 -12.13 -27.78 -15.37
C ARG A 45 -12.73 -26.37 -15.55
N PRO A 46 -12.11 -25.49 -16.35
CA PRO A 46 -12.56 -24.11 -16.52
C PRO A 46 -13.93 -24.03 -17.21
N ASP A 47 -14.73 -23.04 -16.80
CA ASP A 47 -15.98 -22.66 -17.48
C ASP A 47 -15.68 -22.08 -18.88
N VAL A 48 -14.60 -21.29 -18.98
CA VAL A 48 -14.18 -20.58 -20.19
C VAL A 48 -12.68 -20.76 -20.43
N VAL A 49 -12.29 -21.05 -21.66
CA VAL A 49 -10.90 -20.96 -22.13
C VAL A 49 -10.80 -19.81 -23.12
N THR A 50 -9.91 -18.86 -22.88
CA THR A 50 -9.55 -17.84 -23.87
C THR A 50 -8.31 -18.31 -24.63
N LEU A 51 -8.39 -18.45 -25.95
CA LEU A 51 -7.44 -19.25 -26.73
C LEU A 51 -6.90 -18.52 -27.95
N ASP A 52 -5.58 -18.27 -28.01
CA ASP A 52 -4.93 -17.81 -29.24
C ASP A 52 -4.91 -18.88 -30.34
N ILE A 53 -4.86 -18.44 -31.60
CA ILE A 53 -4.79 -19.30 -32.79
C ILE A 53 -3.37 -19.86 -33.03
N THR A 54 -2.34 -19.13 -32.60
CA THR A 54 -0.92 -19.43 -32.87
C THR A 54 -0.22 -19.78 -31.56
N LEU A 55 -0.07 -21.08 -31.29
CA LEU A 55 0.71 -21.58 -30.15
C LEU A 55 1.96 -22.29 -30.69
N PRO A 56 3.05 -22.37 -29.89
CA PRO A 56 4.34 -22.88 -30.35
C PRO A 56 4.36 -24.38 -30.70
N ASP A 57 3.38 -25.16 -30.20
CA ASP A 57 3.36 -26.62 -30.26
C ASP A 57 2.19 -27.23 -31.05
N MET A 58 1.07 -26.51 -31.21
CA MET A 58 -0.07 -26.90 -32.05
C MET A 58 -0.92 -25.69 -32.46
N SER A 59 -1.79 -25.83 -33.46
CA SER A 59 -2.72 -24.74 -33.80
C SER A 59 -3.81 -24.60 -32.73
N GLY A 60 -4.25 -23.37 -32.44
CA GLY A 60 -5.42 -23.12 -31.59
C GLY A 60 -6.70 -23.76 -32.12
N LEU A 61 -6.84 -23.98 -33.44
CA LEU A 61 -7.95 -24.76 -34.01
C LEU A 61 -7.87 -26.26 -33.69
N GLU A 62 -6.65 -26.81 -33.59
CA GLU A 62 -6.42 -28.20 -33.21
C GLU A 62 -6.66 -28.38 -31.70
N LEU A 63 -6.17 -27.43 -30.89
CA LEU A 63 -6.40 -27.40 -29.46
C LEU A 63 -7.90 -27.26 -29.13
N LEU A 64 -8.64 -26.41 -29.83
CA LEU A 64 -10.09 -26.26 -29.68
C LEU A 64 -10.82 -27.61 -29.83
N ARG A 65 -10.45 -28.43 -30.82
CA ARG A 65 -11.02 -29.79 -31.02
C ARG A 65 -10.74 -30.67 -29.79
N LYS A 66 -9.48 -30.75 -29.37
CA LYS A 66 -9.06 -31.56 -28.22
C LYS A 66 -9.69 -31.10 -26.89
N ILE A 67 -9.90 -29.80 -26.71
CA ILE A 67 -10.63 -29.26 -25.55
C ILE A 67 -12.10 -29.71 -25.58
N LYS A 68 -12.77 -29.66 -26.73
CA LYS A 68 -14.16 -30.11 -26.87
C LYS A 68 -14.34 -31.62 -26.71
N GLU A 69 -13.32 -32.42 -27.04
CA GLU A 69 -13.27 -33.86 -26.75
C GLU A 69 -13.09 -34.15 -25.25
N ILE A 70 -12.35 -33.32 -24.52
CA ILE A 70 -12.14 -33.46 -23.06
C ILE A 70 -13.33 -32.93 -22.25
N SER A 71 -13.90 -31.80 -22.67
CA SER A 71 -14.97 -31.08 -21.97
C SER A 71 -15.84 -30.33 -22.99
N SER A 72 -17.00 -30.90 -23.32
CA SER A 72 -17.96 -30.30 -24.24
C SER A 72 -18.59 -29.01 -23.67
N SER A 73 -18.78 -28.95 -22.35
CA SER A 73 -19.39 -27.84 -21.60
C SER A 73 -18.46 -26.62 -21.46
N THR A 74 -17.14 -26.81 -21.41
CA THR A 74 -16.16 -25.70 -21.38
C THR A 74 -16.31 -24.82 -22.62
N GLN A 75 -16.62 -23.54 -22.42
CA GLN A 75 -16.78 -22.56 -23.49
C GLN A 75 -15.39 -22.11 -23.97
N VAL A 76 -15.23 -21.84 -25.27
CA VAL A 76 -13.93 -21.39 -25.81
C VAL A 76 -14.10 -20.08 -26.57
N VAL A 77 -13.34 -19.07 -26.17
CA VAL A 77 -13.31 -17.75 -26.82
C VAL A 77 -11.98 -17.61 -27.55
N MET A 78 -12.02 -17.57 -28.88
CA MET A 78 -10.79 -17.41 -29.65
C MET A 78 -10.27 -15.99 -29.51
N ILE A 79 -8.97 -15.83 -29.29
CA ILE A 79 -8.27 -14.56 -29.42
C ILE A 79 -7.45 -14.62 -30.72
N THR A 80 -7.47 -13.57 -31.54
CA THR A 80 -6.83 -13.58 -32.85
C THR A 80 -6.22 -12.24 -33.24
N ALA A 81 -4.98 -12.25 -33.71
CA ALA A 81 -4.35 -11.09 -34.34
C ALA A 81 -4.75 -10.88 -35.82
N ILE A 82 -5.46 -11.84 -36.43
CA ILE A 82 -5.64 -11.92 -37.89
C ILE A 82 -7.08 -11.55 -38.27
N SER A 83 -7.20 -10.58 -39.18
CA SER A 83 -8.46 -10.08 -39.76
C SER A 83 -9.11 -11.03 -40.79
N ASN A 84 -8.66 -12.28 -40.88
CA ASN A 84 -9.15 -13.24 -41.86
C ASN A 84 -10.42 -13.92 -41.34
N HIS A 85 -11.58 -13.48 -41.85
CA HIS A 85 -12.90 -14.00 -41.49
C HIS A 85 -13.08 -15.51 -41.70
N GLU A 86 -12.26 -16.16 -42.52
CA GLU A 86 -12.35 -17.60 -42.77
C GLU A 86 -11.94 -18.43 -41.54
N VAL A 87 -10.84 -18.06 -40.88
CA VAL A 87 -10.34 -18.76 -39.68
C VAL A 87 -11.32 -18.61 -38.51
N VAL A 88 -11.94 -17.43 -38.37
CA VAL A 88 -13.01 -17.20 -37.39
C VAL A 88 -14.23 -18.06 -37.71
N LYS A 89 -14.67 -18.14 -38.98
CA LYS A 89 -15.78 -19.01 -39.39
C LYS A 89 -15.46 -20.48 -39.13
N GLU A 90 -14.22 -20.92 -39.31
CA GLU A 90 -13.81 -22.29 -38.99
C GLU A 90 -13.86 -22.56 -37.48
N ALA A 91 -13.29 -21.68 -36.65
CA ALA A 91 -13.33 -21.84 -35.20
C ALA A 91 -14.78 -21.93 -34.67
N MET A 92 -15.69 -21.08 -35.16
CA MET A 92 -17.10 -21.13 -34.79
C MET A 92 -17.78 -22.44 -35.24
N LYS A 93 -17.42 -23.01 -36.40
CA LYS A 93 -17.91 -24.33 -36.84
C LYS A 93 -17.38 -25.49 -35.98
N VAL A 94 -16.17 -25.37 -35.46
CA VAL A 94 -15.52 -26.37 -34.61
C VAL A 94 -16.05 -26.35 -33.17
N GLY A 95 -16.73 -25.27 -32.76
CA GLY A 95 -17.39 -25.15 -31.47
C GLY A 95 -16.83 -24.06 -30.55
N ALA A 96 -16.08 -23.09 -31.09
CA ALA A 96 -15.80 -21.85 -30.37
C ALA A 96 -17.11 -21.08 -30.09
N THR A 97 -17.24 -20.58 -28.87
CA THR A 97 -18.42 -19.86 -28.39
C THR A 97 -18.45 -18.42 -28.90
N ASN A 98 -17.28 -17.79 -29.04
CA ASN A 98 -17.12 -16.42 -29.55
C ASN A 98 -15.66 -16.15 -29.96
N TYR A 99 -15.36 -14.93 -30.42
CA TYR A 99 -13.98 -14.49 -30.68
C TYR A 99 -13.73 -13.02 -30.30
N ILE A 100 -12.47 -12.69 -30.06
CA ILE A 100 -11.94 -11.36 -29.73
C ILE A 100 -10.72 -11.09 -30.64
N THR A 101 -10.68 -9.93 -31.28
CA THR A 101 -9.54 -9.52 -32.12
C THR A 101 -8.50 -8.76 -31.30
N LYS A 102 -7.20 -9.08 -31.46
CA LYS A 102 -6.07 -8.29 -30.96
C LYS A 102 -5.84 -7.08 -31.89
N PRO A 103 -5.55 -5.87 -31.37
CA PRO A 103 -5.62 -5.47 -29.97
C PRO A 103 -7.09 -5.37 -29.50
N PHE A 104 -7.34 -5.77 -28.26
CA PHE A 104 -8.67 -5.73 -27.63
C PHE A 104 -8.72 -4.71 -26.50
N SER A 105 -9.91 -4.13 -26.27
CA SER A 105 -10.19 -3.23 -25.15
C SER A 105 -10.98 -3.95 -24.06
N ARG A 106 -11.01 -3.38 -22.84
CA ARG A 106 -11.78 -3.91 -21.70
C ARG A 106 -13.25 -4.12 -22.07
N GLU A 107 -13.86 -3.13 -22.71
CA GLU A 107 -15.27 -3.13 -23.08
C GLU A 107 -15.59 -4.29 -24.04
N LYS A 108 -14.65 -4.63 -24.94
CA LYS A 108 -14.83 -5.74 -25.88
C LYS A 108 -14.73 -7.10 -25.21
N VAL A 109 -13.81 -7.26 -24.26
CA VAL A 109 -13.70 -8.47 -23.44
C VAL A 109 -14.97 -8.66 -22.60
N GLU A 110 -15.44 -7.59 -21.93
CA GLU A 110 -16.67 -7.59 -21.13
C GLU A 110 -17.93 -7.92 -21.96
N GLU A 111 -18.07 -7.33 -23.16
CA GLU A 111 -19.18 -7.61 -24.09
C GLU A 111 -19.24 -9.10 -24.49
N VAL A 112 -18.07 -9.71 -24.71
CA VAL A 112 -17.97 -11.13 -25.09
C VAL A 112 -18.25 -12.05 -23.91
N LEU A 113 -17.70 -11.76 -22.72
CA LEU A 113 -17.93 -12.56 -21.52
C LEU A 113 -19.39 -12.55 -21.10
N LYS A 114 -20.08 -11.40 -21.13
CA LYS A 114 -21.53 -11.29 -20.87
C LYS A 114 -22.40 -12.10 -21.84
N LYS A 115 -21.89 -12.42 -23.05
CA LYS A 115 -22.55 -13.33 -23.99
C LYS A 115 -22.27 -14.80 -23.63
N VAL A 116 -21.04 -15.12 -23.26
CA VAL A 116 -20.64 -16.48 -22.84
C VAL A 116 -21.32 -16.89 -21.53
N GLU A 117 -21.41 -15.99 -20.55
CA GLU A 117 -22.09 -16.20 -19.28
C GLU A 117 -23.57 -16.58 -19.48
N LYS A 118 -24.28 -15.87 -20.36
CA LYS A 118 -25.67 -16.20 -20.74
C LYS A 118 -25.80 -17.59 -21.37
N ASN A 119 -24.84 -17.99 -22.20
CA ASN A 119 -24.82 -19.32 -22.79
C ASN A 119 -24.60 -20.40 -21.72
N ILE A 120 -23.70 -20.18 -20.76
CA ILE A 120 -23.46 -21.10 -19.62
C ILE A 120 -24.71 -21.19 -18.74
N GLN A 121 -25.35 -20.07 -18.43
CA GLN A 121 -26.60 -20.04 -17.66
C GLN A 121 -27.71 -20.81 -18.38
N ALA A 122 -27.89 -20.63 -19.70
CA ALA A 122 -28.86 -21.36 -20.50
C ALA A 122 -28.56 -22.87 -20.56
N LEU A 123 -27.30 -23.27 -20.75
CA LEU A 123 -26.88 -24.68 -20.72
C LEU A 123 -27.16 -25.30 -19.34
N SER A 124 -26.82 -24.62 -18.24
CA SER A 124 -27.09 -25.11 -16.88
C SER A 124 -28.59 -25.22 -16.55
N GLN A 125 -29.44 -24.43 -17.21
CA GLN A 125 -30.90 -24.54 -17.12
C GLN A 125 -31.41 -25.73 -17.92
N ILE A 126 -30.86 -26.00 -19.11
CA ILE A 126 -31.19 -27.18 -19.92
C ILE A 126 -30.76 -28.46 -19.19
N GLU A 127 -29.53 -28.51 -18.65
CA GLU A 127 -29.05 -29.63 -17.85
C GLU A 127 -29.91 -29.86 -16.61
N ARG A 128 -30.25 -28.81 -15.85
CA ARG A 128 -31.18 -28.93 -14.71
C ARG A 128 -32.57 -29.40 -15.12
N ASN A 129 -33.07 -29.00 -16.29
CA ASN A 129 -34.36 -29.47 -16.79
C ASN A 129 -34.28 -30.94 -17.19
N ILE A 130 -33.21 -31.38 -17.85
CA ILE A 130 -32.97 -32.80 -18.18
C ILE A 130 -32.84 -33.63 -16.90
N THR A 131 -32.01 -33.24 -15.93
CA THR A 131 -31.88 -33.96 -14.66
C THR A 131 -33.17 -33.95 -13.85
N ASN A 132 -33.99 -32.89 -13.94
CA ASN A 132 -35.33 -32.87 -13.34
C ASN A 132 -36.30 -33.81 -14.07
N GLU A 133 -36.32 -33.84 -15.40
CA GLU A 133 -37.14 -34.77 -16.20
C GLU A 133 -36.72 -36.23 -15.99
N GLU A 134 -35.42 -36.54 -15.90
CA GLU A 134 -34.90 -37.85 -15.51
C GLU A 134 -35.30 -38.22 -14.06
N SER A 135 -35.23 -37.27 -13.14
CA SER A 135 -35.68 -37.46 -11.75
C SER A 135 -37.20 -37.60 -11.62
N ILE A 136 -37.97 -37.00 -12.54
CA ILE A 136 -39.43 -37.16 -12.64
C ILE A 136 -39.75 -38.54 -13.24
N CYS A 137 -39.09 -38.94 -14.33
CA CYS A 137 -39.21 -40.28 -14.91
C CYS A 137 -38.87 -41.39 -13.89
N GLN A 138 -37.81 -41.24 -13.09
CA GLN A 138 -37.49 -42.20 -12.02
C GLN A 138 -38.54 -42.19 -10.89
N LYS A 139 -39.10 -41.03 -10.54
CA LYS A 139 -40.18 -40.94 -9.54
C LYS A 139 -41.48 -41.54 -10.04
N GLU A 140 -41.86 -41.32 -11.30
CA GLU A 140 -43.04 -41.92 -11.91
C GLU A 140 -42.90 -43.44 -12.05
N LEU A 141 -41.72 -43.96 -12.43
CA LEU A 141 -41.44 -45.40 -12.36
C LEU A 141 -41.59 -45.94 -10.93
N SER A 142 -41.09 -45.23 -9.91
CA SER A 142 -41.17 -45.66 -8.51
C SER A 142 -42.58 -45.67 -7.92
N GLN A 143 -43.53 -44.94 -8.51
CA GLN A 143 -44.94 -44.92 -8.09
C GLN A 143 -45.80 -45.97 -8.81
N ALA A 144 -45.25 -46.66 -9.80
CA ALA A 144 -45.94 -47.64 -10.63
C ALA A 144 -45.58 -49.10 -10.31
N THR A 145 -45.37 -49.47 -9.04
CA THR A 145 -45.37 -50.88 -8.63
C THR A 145 -45.83 -51.09 -7.19
N ILE A 146 -47.09 -51.49 -7.02
CA ILE A 146 -47.59 -52.13 -5.78
C ILE A 146 -47.97 -53.55 -6.14
N GLU A 147 -47.20 -54.53 -5.65
CA GLU A 147 -47.67 -55.78 -5.01
C GLU A 147 -46.46 -56.69 -4.67
N THR A 148 -46.06 -56.65 -3.39
CA THR A 148 -45.72 -57.76 -2.44
C THR A 148 -45.36 -59.19 -2.92
N PRO A 149 -44.69 -60.03 -2.09
CA PRO A 149 -43.89 -59.75 -0.87
C PRO A 149 -42.60 -60.63 -0.68
N SER A 150 -42.01 -60.51 0.52
CA SER A 150 -41.06 -61.43 1.19
C SER A 150 -39.56 -61.22 0.89
N VAL A 151 -38.61 -61.31 1.84
CA VAL A 151 -38.62 -61.69 3.28
C VAL A 151 -37.75 -60.68 4.07
N GLU A 152 -38.16 -60.32 5.29
CA GLU A 152 -37.33 -59.51 6.21
C GLU A 152 -36.48 -60.38 7.15
N ASN A 153 -35.23 -59.97 7.39
CA ASN A 153 -34.58 -60.10 8.70
C ASN A 153 -33.34 -59.19 8.77
N GLU A 154 -33.28 -58.37 9.82
CA GLU A 154 -32.09 -57.62 10.21
C GLU A 154 -31.06 -58.55 10.88
N SER A 155 -29.75 -58.23 10.77
CA SER A 155 -28.85 -58.09 11.94
C SER A 155 -27.35 -58.13 11.61
N LYS A 156 -26.66 -57.05 12.02
CA LYS A 156 -25.42 -57.04 12.81
C LYS A 156 -24.04 -57.44 12.22
N ASN A 157 -23.11 -56.53 12.56
CA ASN A 157 -21.75 -56.72 13.07
C ASN A 157 -20.54 -56.76 12.10
N GLU A 158 -19.54 -55.99 12.55
CA GLU A 158 -18.10 -56.16 12.39
C GLU A 158 -17.68 -57.64 12.61
N GLU A 159 -16.58 -58.18 12.10
CA GLU A 159 -15.20 -57.71 12.30
C GLU A 159 -14.22 -58.70 11.60
N VAL A 160 -12.91 -58.44 11.73
CA VAL A 160 -11.74 -59.32 11.50
C VAL A 160 -11.13 -59.32 10.09
N ALA A 161 -9.80 -59.17 10.08
CA ALA A 161 -8.92 -59.02 8.92
C ALA A 161 -7.94 -60.21 8.80
N LYS A 162 -6.93 -60.06 7.91
CA LYS A 162 -5.68 -60.85 7.77
C LYS A 162 -5.77 -62.11 6.88
N ILE A 163 -4.75 -62.53 6.10
CA ILE A 163 -3.41 -61.98 5.76
C ILE A 163 -2.84 -62.74 4.51
N ASP A 164 -1.68 -62.28 4.02
CA ASP A 164 -0.67 -62.99 3.20
C ASP A 164 -0.69 -62.98 1.66
N GLU A 165 0.45 -63.40 1.11
CA GLU A 165 1.27 -62.66 0.13
C GLU A 165 1.91 -63.63 -0.90
N PHE A 166 2.51 -63.08 -1.97
CA PHE A 166 3.36 -63.74 -2.98
C PHE A 166 2.74 -64.81 -3.92
N VAL A 167 2.91 -64.59 -5.23
CA VAL A 167 3.91 -65.28 -6.09
C VAL A 167 3.85 -64.70 -7.52
N LYS A 168 5.02 -64.38 -8.11
CA LYS A 168 5.20 -64.20 -9.57
C LYS A 168 5.52 -65.56 -10.20
N VAL A 169 5.16 -65.78 -11.48
CA VAL A 169 6.03 -66.37 -12.54
C VAL A 169 5.25 -66.63 -13.85
N GLU A 170 5.86 -66.24 -14.97
CA GLU A 170 5.80 -66.74 -16.38
C GLU A 170 4.48 -67.08 -17.11
N GLY A 171 4.54 -67.06 -18.46
CA GLY A 171 3.62 -67.81 -19.33
C GLY A 171 3.30 -67.13 -20.67
N GLU A 172 3.79 -67.69 -21.79
CA GLU A 172 3.50 -67.23 -23.16
C GLU A 172 2.23 -67.87 -23.78
N GLU A 173 1.90 -67.40 -24.99
CA GLU A 173 1.08 -68.06 -26.04
C GLU A 173 -0.39 -68.46 -25.79
N GLY A 174 -1.31 -67.68 -26.38
CA GLY A 174 -1.73 -67.97 -27.76
C GLY A 174 -2.92 -68.92 -28.04
N LYS A 175 -3.89 -68.39 -28.82
CA LYS A 175 -4.92 -69.09 -29.66
C LYS A 175 -6.14 -69.70 -28.93
N SER A 176 -7.32 -69.03 -29.00
CA SER A 176 -8.39 -69.21 -30.02
C SER A 176 -9.41 -70.31 -29.64
N LYS A 177 -10.71 -70.30 -30.00
CA LYS A 177 -11.47 -69.60 -31.07
C LYS A 177 -13.00 -69.81 -30.82
N VAL A 178 -13.88 -69.23 -31.67
CA VAL A 178 -15.29 -69.61 -31.96
C VAL A 178 -16.37 -69.16 -30.96
N ASP A 179 -17.56 -68.65 -31.34
CA ASP A 179 -18.04 -67.91 -32.55
C ASP A 179 -19.43 -67.28 -32.28
N THR A 180 -19.67 -66.07 -32.82
CA THR A 180 -20.84 -65.53 -33.59
C THR A 180 -22.30 -65.71 -33.06
N THR A 181 -23.40 -65.18 -33.67
CA THR A 181 -23.80 -64.71 -35.04
C THR A 181 -25.18 -64.00 -34.89
N GLU A 182 -25.72 -63.07 -35.69
CA GLU A 182 -25.23 -62.06 -36.68
C GLU A 182 -26.43 -61.18 -37.14
N ILE A 183 -26.59 -60.84 -38.44
CA ILE A 183 -27.74 -60.15 -39.11
C ILE A 183 -27.80 -58.63 -38.85
N SER A 184 -27.99 -57.70 -39.81
CA SER A 184 -28.13 -57.63 -41.30
C SER A 184 -27.67 -56.22 -41.78
N ASP A 185 -27.43 -55.84 -43.04
CA ASP A 185 -27.42 -56.43 -44.41
C ASP A 185 -26.35 -55.62 -45.23
N ALA A 186 -25.72 -56.05 -46.34
CA ALA A 186 -26.16 -56.60 -47.64
C ALA A 186 -26.80 -55.53 -48.59
N PRO A 187 -26.69 -55.62 -49.95
CA PRO A 187 -26.30 -56.80 -50.75
C PRO A 187 -25.14 -56.63 -51.79
N GLU A 188 -24.73 -57.77 -52.37
CA GLU A 188 -23.57 -57.99 -53.27
C GLU A 188 -23.95 -58.31 -54.74
N LEU A 189 -22.94 -58.58 -55.60
CA LEU A 189 -22.72 -59.78 -56.48
C LEU A 189 -21.51 -59.51 -57.42
N THR A 190 -20.63 -60.42 -57.88
CA THR A 190 -20.72 -61.87 -58.23
C THR A 190 -19.33 -62.58 -58.28
N GLN A 191 -19.27 -63.92 -58.39
CA GLN A 191 -18.09 -64.82 -58.54
C GLN A 191 -17.53 -64.88 -60.02
N ASP A 192 -16.45 -65.59 -60.44
CA ASP A 192 -16.03 -67.00 -60.16
C ASP A 192 -14.62 -67.47 -60.69
N LEU A 193 -14.12 -68.59 -60.15
CA LEU A 193 -13.12 -69.62 -60.60
C LEU A 193 -11.70 -69.37 -61.27
N SER A 194 -10.67 -69.97 -60.63
CA SER A 194 -9.61 -70.88 -61.17
C SER A 194 -8.12 -70.47 -61.47
N GLU A 195 -7.21 -71.39 -61.04
CA GLU A 195 -5.82 -71.75 -61.46
C GLU A 195 -4.58 -70.79 -61.40
N LYS A 196 -3.71 -71.08 -60.41
CA LYS A 196 -2.24 -71.35 -60.47
C LYS A 196 -1.17 -70.26 -60.76
N ARG A 197 -0.13 -70.32 -59.89
CA ARG A 197 1.31 -69.92 -60.03
C ARG A 197 1.62 -68.40 -60.03
N ASN A 198 2.69 -67.92 -59.37
CA ASN A 198 3.62 -68.52 -58.38
C ASN A 198 4.32 -67.40 -57.56
N GLU A 199 4.70 -67.70 -56.32
CA GLU A 199 5.95 -67.31 -55.62
C GLU A 199 6.43 -65.83 -55.67
N THR A 200 6.25 -65.01 -54.62
CA THR A 200 7.03 -64.89 -53.34
C THR A 200 8.35 -64.10 -53.37
N ASN A 201 8.39 -63.05 -52.52
CA ASN A 201 9.46 -62.74 -51.53
C ASN A 201 10.84 -62.26 -52.05
N ASN A 202 11.78 -61.72 -51.25
CA ASN A 202 11.93 -61.61 -49.78
C ASN A 202 12.75 -60.33 -49.42
N GLN A 203 12.47 -59.61 -48.32
CA GLN A 203 13.19 -59.56 -47.02
C GLN A 203 14.55 -58.85 -46.92
N GLN A 204 14.85 -58.48 -45.66
CA GLN A 204 15.94 -57.66 -45.13
C GLN A 204 17.29 -58.40 -44.91
N GLU A 205 18.38 -57.69 -45.20
CA GLU A 205 19.52 -57.40 -44.28
C GLU A 205 20.59 -58.48 -43.93
N ILE A 206 21.77 -57.96 -43.51
CA ILE A 206 22.92 -58.61 -42.83
C ILE A 206 23.90 -59.45 -43.69
N SER A 207 25.11 -58.93 -43.96
CA SER A 207 26.32 -59.27 -43.16
C SER A 207 27.60 -58.59 -43.70
N GLU A 208 28.65 -58.59 -42.89
CA GLU A 208 29.97 -58.00 -43.15
C GLU A 208 31.07 -59.08 -43.04
N LYS A 209 32.25 -58.80 -43.63
CA LYS A 209 33.62 -59.28 -43.28
C LYS A 209 34.24 -60.58 -43.86
N VAL A 210 35.51 -60.37 -44.29
CA VAL A 210 36.69 -61.29 -44.28
C VAL A 210 36.65 -62.41 -45.34
N SER A 211 37.68 -62.65 -46.17
CA SER A 211 39.14 -62.67 -45.94
C SER A 211 39.89 -62.28 -47.24
N ASP A 212 40.99 -61.52 -47.21
CA ASP A 212 42.41 -61.99 -47.25
C ASP A 212 42.88 -62.49 -48.65
N LEU A 213 44.12 -62.30 -49.14
CA LEU A 213 45.35 -61.74 -48.58
C LEU A 213 46.32 -61.30 -49.71
N ILE A 214 47.22 -60.35 -49.44
CA ILE A 214 48.65 -60.25 -49.87
C ILE A 214 49.01 -60.43 -51.38
N GLU A 215 49.35 -59.35 -52.09
CA GLU A 215 50.73 -58.95 -52.51
C GLU A 215 51.25 -59.68 -53.80
N THR A 216 52.36 -59.31 -54.49
CA THR A 216 53.42 -58.30 -54.24
C THR A 216 54.01 -57.74 -55.56
N LYS A 217 54.38 -56.44 -55.54
CA LYS A 217 55.59 -55.79 -56.12
C LYS A 217 56.03 -55.97 -57.60
N MET A 218 56.37 -54.78 -58.15
CA MET A 218 57.56 -54.44 -58.98
C MET A 218 57.68 -55.05 -60.39
N GLY A 219 58.08 -54.31 -61.44
CA GLY A 219 58.34 -52.86 -61.54
C GLY A 219 59.44 -52.52 -62.56
N VAL A 220 59.46 -51.24 -62.98
CA VAL A 220 60.63 -50.49 -63.49
C VAL A 220 61.15 -50.82 -64.91
N SER A 221 61.25 -49.75 -65.72
CA SER A 221 62.22 -49.48 -66.81
C SER A 221 62.14 -50.25 -68.14
N ASP A 222 62.60 -49.73 -69.28
CA ASP A 222 62.80 -48.34 -69.76
C ASP A 222 63.09 -48.36 -71.29
N GLU A 223 63.08 -47.19 -71.93
CA GLU A 223 63.98 -46.78 -73.04
C GLU A 223 63.93 -47.40 -74.48
N PHE A 224 63.69 -46.47 -75.44
CA PHE A 224 64.48 -46.18 -76.67
C PHE A 224 64.30 -46.87 -78.06
N LEU A 225 64.31 -45.98 -79.08
CA LEU A 225 64.86 -46.05 -80.47
C LEU A 225 64.04 -46.57 -81.69
N GLU A 226 63.66 -45.60 -82.54
CA GLU A 226 64.04 -45.39 -83.97
C GLU A 226 63.78 -46.42 -85.13
N ASP A 227 63.04 -45.90 -86.14
CA ASP A 227 63.30 -45.85 -87.60
C ASP A 227 63.00 -46.96 -88.66
N GLU A 228 62.80 -46.45 -89.89
CA GLU A 228 62.91 -47.03 -91.26
C GLU A 228 61.69 -47.62 -92.05
N LYS A 229 61.12 -46.74 -92.91
CA LYS A 229 60.98 -46.79 -94.40
C LYS A 229 60.35 -47.96 -95.23
N GLU A 230 59.45 -47.51 -96.12
CA GLU A 230 59.28 -47.75 -97.58
C GLU A 230 58.87 -49.11 -98.23
N LYS A 231 57.68 -49.03 -98.89
CA LYS A 231 57.37 -49.27 -100.34
C LYS A 231 56.96 -50.63 -100.95
N GLU A 232 55.84 -50.51 -101.70
CA GLU A 232 55.50 -51.03 -103.05
C GLU A 232 55.23 -52.53 -103.32
N GLY A 233 54.16 -52.79 -104.10
CA GLY A 233 53.91 -54.08 -104.79
C GLY A 233 52.44 -54.49 -104.89
N SER A 234 51.72 -54.09 -105.95
CA SER A 234 50.34 -54.50 -106.23
C SER A 234 50.25 -55.58 -107.32
N THR A 235 49.21 -56.42 -107.27
CA THR A 235 48.74 -57.22 -108.43
C THR A 235 47.30 -57.66 -108.19
N THR A 236 46.40 -57.32 -109.12
CA THR A 236 44.95 -57.60 -109.02
C THR A 236 44.53 -58.60 -110.09
N SER A 237 43.74 -59.61 -109.71
CA SER A 237 43.16 -60.61 -110.63
C SER A 237 41.69 -60.30 -110.95
N VAL A 238 41.31 -60.38 -112.21
CA VAL A 238 39.93 -60.20 -112.71
C VAL A 238 39.22 -61.56 -112.81
N PHE A 239 37.91 -61.59 -112.56
CA PHE A 239 37.06 -62.79 -112.64
C PHE A 239 36.18 -62.76 -113.90
N TYR A 240 35.90 -63.93 -114.49
CA TYR A 240 34.97 -64.12 -115.62
C TYR A 240 33.81 -65.04 -115.22
N ASP A 241 32.63 -64.82 -115.80
CA ASP A 241 31.49 -65.74 -115.74
C ASP A 241 31.53 -66.69 -116.94
N GLU A 242 31.69 -67.99 -116.65
CA GLU A 242 31.96 -69.03 -117.66
C GLU A 242 30.75 -69.36 -118.55
N ASP A 243 29.53 -68.95 -118.20
CA ASP A 243 28.32 -69.31 -118.96
C ASP A 243 27.87 -68.27 -120.02
N LYS A 244 28.47 -67.07 -120.07
CA LYS A 244 28.08 -66.02 -121.06
C LYS A 244 29.18 -65.20 -121.73
N GLY A 245 30.39 -65.10 -121.18
CA GLY A 245 31.52 -64.48 -121.89
C GLY A 245 31.44 -62.97 -122.16
N GLU A 246 30.80 -62.20 -121.28
CA GLU A 246 30.94 -60.73 -121.19
C GLU A 246 31.66 -60.34 -119.88
N GLU A 247 32.39 -59.22 -119.86
CA GLU A 247 32.95 -58.66 -118.63
C GLU A 247 31.81 -58.13 -117.74
N ILE A 248 31.71 -58.61 -116.50
CA ILE A 248 30.76 -58.04 -115.54
C ILE A 248 31.42 -56.82 -114.88
N ASP A 249 30.94 -55.63 -115.23
CA ASP A 249 31.35 -54.38 -114.58
C ASP A 249 30.73 -54.25 -113.18
N VAL A 250 31.31 -54.94 -112.19
CA VAL A 250 30.80 -54.95 -110.81
C VAL A 250 31.53 -53.95 -109.92
N GLY A 251 30.80 -53.36 -108.97
CA GLY A 251 31.37 -52.58 -107.89
C GLY A 251 32.17 -53.45 -106.92
N ILE A 252 33.38 -53.01 -106.55
CA ILE A 252 34.26 -53.72 -105.61
C ILE A 252 34.75 -52.74 -104.54
N VAL A 253 34.56 -53.05 -103.26
CA VAL A 253 35.25 -52.37 -102.15
C VAL A 253 36.71 -52.81 -102.18
N THR A 254 37.62 -51.90 -102.51
CA THR A 254 39.05 -52.19 -102.73
C THR A 254 39.87 -52.07 -101.45
N ASN A 255 39.51 -51.14 -100.56
CA ASN A 255 40.20 -50.89 -99.30
C ASN A 255 39.27 -50.23 -98.26
N ILE A 256 39.62 -50.34 -96.98
CA ILE A 256 39.12 -49.46 -95.92
C ILE A 256 40.31 -48.83 -95.23
N GLU A 257 40.36 -47.50 -95.29
CA GLU A 257 41.42 -46.66 -94.75
C GLU A 257 40.92 -45.93 -93.50
N PHE A 258 41.82 -45.71 -92.54
CA PHE A 258 41.52 -44.98 -91.31
C PHE A 258 42.59 -43.92 -91.10
N GLU A 259 42.19 -42.65 -91.03
CA GLU A 259 43.06 -41.51 -90.77
C GLU A 259 42.55 -40.74 -89.54
N GLN A 260 43.41 -40.54 -88.53
CA GLN A 260 43.16 -39.58 -87.45
C GLN A 260 43.77 -38.23 -87.80
N LYS A 261 42.95 -37.19 -87.92
CA LYS A 261 43.38 -35.86 -88.35
C LYS A 261 42.73 -34.79 -87.48
N GLY A 262 43.54 -34.10 -86.66
CA GLY A 262 43.08 -32.96 -85.86
C GLY A 262 42.04 -33.27 -84.77
N GLY A 263 42.00 -34.51 -84.28
CA GLY A 263 40.96 -34.98 -83.34
C GLY A 263 39.64 -35.36 -84.01
N GLU A 264 39.63 -35.43 -85.35
CA GLU A 264 38.61 -36.13 -86.14
C GLU A 264 39.13 -37.52 -86.52
N ASP A 265 38.28 -38.52 -86.41
CA ASP A 265 38.56 -39.88 -86.87
C ASP A 265 37.83 -40.11 -88.19
N ILE A 266 38.58 -40.34 -89.26
CA ILE A 266 38.08 -40.43 -90.63
C ILE A 266 38.22 -41.87 -91.11
N LEU A 267 37.10 -42.59 -91.16
CA LEU A 267 37.02 -43.92 -91.75
C LEU A 267 36.58 -43.81 -93.21
N SER A 268 37.44 -44.19 -94.15
CA SER A 268 37.17 -44.10 -95.59
C SER A 268 37.07 -45.47 -96.23
N ILE A 269 35.97 -45.71 -96.95
CA ILE A 269 35.71 -46.91 -97.73
C ILE A 269 36.02 -46.59 -99.19
N CYS A 270 37.00 -47.27 -99.77
CA CYS A 270 37.44 -47.07 -101.15
C CYS A 270 36.80 -48.14 -102.05
N THR A 271 36.30 -47.72 -103.21
CA THR A 271 35.64 -48.56 -104.21
C THR A 271 36.32 -48.40 -105.58
N ASN A 272 36.21 -49.41 -106.46
CA ASN A 272 36.81 -49.39 -107.80
C ASN A 272 36.14 -48.38 -108.77
N LYS A 273 34.90 -47.97 -108.48
CA LYS A 273 34.10 -46.96 -109.18
C LYS A 273 33.11 -46.30 -108.21
N GLU A 274 32.30 -45.36 -108.68
CA GLU A 274 31.17 -44.83 -107.90
C GLU A 274 30.04 -45.86 -107.81
N ILE A 275 29.48 -46.06 -106.61
CA ILE A 275 28.51 -47.12 -106.29
C ILE A 275 27.42 -46.54 -105.38
N ALA A 276 26.17 -47.01 -105.51
CA ALA A 276 25.09 -46.62 -104.62
C ALA A 276 25.28 -47.16 -103.18
N TYR A 277 25.04 -46.30 -102.19
CA TYR A 277 25.10 -46.68 -100.78
C TYR A 277 24.05 -45.94 -99.94
N ASN A 278 23.80 -46.47 -98.74
CA ASN A 278 22.89 -45.91 -97.74
C ASN A 278 23.58 -45.95 -96.36
N VAL A 279 23.35 -44.92 -95.53
CA VAL A 279 23.95 -44.84 -94.18
C VAL A 279 22.89 -44.63 -93.11
N GLY A 280 22.81 -45.58 -92.17
CA GLY A 280 21.91 -45.57 -91.03
C GLY A 280 22.64 -45.49 -89.69
N ARG A 281 21.91 -45.10 -88.63
CA ARG A 281 22.33 -45.35 -87.25
C ARG A 281 21.78 -46.68 -86.76
N MET A 282 22.60 -47.42 -86.03
CA MET A 282 22.17 -48.64 -85.33
C MET A 282 21.22 -48.28 -84.19
N LYS A 283 20.18 -49.09 -83.95
CA LYS A 283 19.21 -48.88 -82.86
C LYS A 283 19.72 -49.29 -81.47
N LEU A 284 20.78 -50.09 -81.42
CA LEU A 284 21.41 -50.61 -80.21
C LEU A 284 22.92 -50.37 -80.33
N GLY A 285 23.50 -49.67 -79.35
CA GLY A 285 24.87 -49.17 -79.39
C GLY A 285 25.02 -47.86 -80.19
N ASN A 286 26.04 -47.07 -79.87
CA ASN A 286 26.45 -45.96 -80.73
C ASN A 286 27.17 -46.55 -81.95
N GLY A 287 26.44 -46.73 -83.04
CA GLY A 287 27.00 -47.32 -84.26
C GLY A 287 26.40 -46.73 -85.53
N VAL A 288 27.20 -46.74 -86.59
CA VAL A 288 26.85 -46.31 -87.95
C VAL A 288 26.91 -47.54 -88.84
N ILE A 289 25.90 -47.79 -89.67
CA ILE A 289 25.91 -48.86 -90.67
C ILE A 289 25.87 -48.25 -92.06
N VAL A 290 26.86 -48.57 -92.89
CA VAL A 290 26.89 -48.26 -94.32
C VAL A 290 26.50 -49.54 -95.07
N THR A 291 25.55 -49.43 -95.98
CA THR A 291 25.16 -50.52 -96.91
C THR A 291 25.52 -50.07 -98.31
N ILE A 292 26.30 -50.86 -99.04
CA ILE A 292 26.69 -50.62 -100.43
C ILE A 292 25.99 -51.68 -101.28
N GLU A 293 25.23 -51.24 -102.28
CA GLU A 293 24.38 -52.10 -103.11
C GLU A 293 25.13 -52.59 -104.36
N GLU A 294 24.84 -53.82 -104.82
CA GLU A 294 25.43 -54.44 -106.02
C GLU A 294 26.98 -54.42 -106.04
N CYS A 295 27.57 -54.80 -104.91
CA CYS A 295 29.00 -54.67 -104.65
C CYS A 295 29.58 -55.89 -103.89
N PHE A 296 30.83 -56.22 -104.23
CA PHE A 296 31.62 -57.31 -103.63
C PHE A 296 32.84 -56.76 -102.87
N VAL A 297 33.39 -57.57 -101.97
CA VAL A 297 34.57 -57.22 -101.16
C VAL A 297 35.83 -57.79 -101.81
N ALA A 298 36.83 -56.94 -102.11
CA ALA A 298 38.12 -57.42 -102.59
C ALA A 298 38.81 -58.28 -101.50
N SER A 299 39.53 -59.33 -101.90
CA SER A 299 40.29 -60.21 -101.00
C SER A 299 41.38 -59.51 -100.18
N SER A 300 41.70 -58.25 -100.50
CA SER A 300 42.58 -57.35 -99.74
C SER A 300 41.92 -56.71 -98.51
N VAL A 301 40.59 -56.69 -98.41
CA VAL A 301 39.86 -56.02 -97.32
C VAL A 301 39.61 -57.00 -96.17
N LYS A 302 39.82 -56.56 -94.93
CA LYS A 302 39.56 -57.40 -93.75
C LYS A 302 38.07 -57.37 -93.38
N HIS A 303 37.55 -58.48 -92.90
CA HIS A 303 36.19 -58.55 -92.34
C HIS A 303 36.03 -57.79 -91.02
N GLU A 304 37.12 -57.50 -90.32
CA GLU A 304 37.10 -56.87 -89.00
C GLU A 304 38.33 -55.97 -88.80
N TYR A 305 38.09 -54.77 -88.27
CA TYR A 305 39.09 -53.81 -87.83
C TYR A 305 38.75 -53.36 -86.40
N THR A 306 39.74 -53.27 -85.53
CA THR A 306 39.60 -52.75 -84.16
C THR A 306 40.61 -51.63 -83.95
N PHE A 307 40.19 -50.52 -83.34
CA PHE A 307 41.05 -49.35 -83.18
C PHE A 307 41.15 -48.96 -81.71
N GLU A 308 42.36 -49.06 -81.16
CA GLU A 308 42.64 -48.58 -79.80
C GLU A 308 42.86 -47.07 -79.80
N ASN A 309 42.49 -46.39 -78.70
CA ASN A 309 42.58 -44.92 -78.55
C ASN A 309 41.87 -44.09 -79.64
N SER A 310 40.82 -44.68 -80.24
CA SER A 310 40.04 -44.11 -81.34
C SER A 310 38.59 -43.81 -80.91
N LEU A 311 37.95 -42.89 -81.62
CA LEU A 311 36.50 -42.67 -81.61
C LEU A 311 35.77 -43.79 -82.35
N VAL A 312 36.39 -44.43 -83.33
CA VAL A 312 35.94 -45.73 -83.86
C VAL A 312 36.43 -46.81 -82.91
N GLU A 313 35.55 -47.66 -82.41
CA GLU A 313 35.96 -48.82 -81.61
C GLU A 313 36.24 -50.02 -82.51
N LYS A 314 35.33 -50.26 -83.46
CA LYS A 314 35.31 -51.45 -84.29
C LYS A 314 34.66 -51.18 -85.65
N VAL A 315 35.15 -51.81 -86.71
CA VAL A 315 34.49 -51.88 -88.02
C VAL A 315 34.37 -53.34 -88.45
N GLU A 316 33.16 -53.79 -88.78
CA GLU A 316 32.90 -55.11 -89.36
C GLU A 316 32.40 -54.98 -90.81
N VAL A 317 32.93 -55.80 -91.72
CA VAL A 317 32.59 -55.84 -93.14
C VAL A 317 32.00 -57.21 -93.49
N LYS A 318 30.74 -57.24 -93.91
CA LYS A 318 30.01 -58.47 -94.28
C LYS A 318 29.40 -58.33 -95.66
N GLU A 319 29.77 -59.22 -96.57
CA GLU A 319 29.12 -59.38 -97.86
C GLU A 319 27.94 -60.36 -97.72
N ILE A 320 26.75 -59.95 -98.15
CA ILE A 320 25.54 -60.76 -98.07
C ILE A 320 24.70 -60.51 -99.33
N ASN A 321 24.43 -61.57 -100.10
CA ASN A 321 23.58 -61.55 -101.29
C ASN A 321 23.96 -60.47 -102.34
N GLY A 322 25.25 -60.21 -102.54
CA GLY A 322 25.76 -59.22 -103.50
C GLY A 322 25.75 -57.76 -103.01
N ASN A 323 25.57 -57.53 -101.71
CA ASN A 323 25.68 -56.22 -101.07
C ASN A 323 26.74 -56.26 -99.95
N VAL A 324 27.45 -55.15 -99.73
CA VAL A 324 28.43 -55.01 -98.64
C VAL A 324 27.87 -54.17 -97.49
N TYR A 325 27.83 -54.76 -96.29
CA TYR A 325 27.44 -54.10 -95.05
C TYR A 325 28.68 -53.79 -94.20
N ILE A 326 28.88 -52.51 -93.88
CA ILE A 326 30.00 -52.02 -93.07
C ILE A 326 29.43 -51.40 -91.80
N MET A 327 29.61 -52.09 -90.67
CA MET A 327 29.12 -51.68 -89.35
C MET A 327 30.27 -51.06 -88.55
N VAL A 328 30.10 -49.80 -88.15
CA VAL A 328 31.10 -48.98 -87.46
C VAL A 328 30.60 -48.67 -86.05
N LEU A 329 31.18 -49.34 -85.04
CA LEU A 329 30.93 -49.05 -83.62
C LEU A 329 31.77 -47.84 -83.21
N THR A 330 31.18 -46.85 -82.51
CA THR A 330 31.86 -45.58 -82.22
C THR A 330 31.45 -44.94 -80.90
N LYS A 331 32.41 -44.29 -80.23
CA LYS A 331 32.19 -43.42 -79.06
C LYS A 331 31.61 -42.05 -79.44
N ALA A 332 31.70 -41.64 -80.71
CA ALA A 332 31.28 -40.30 -81.12
C ALA A 332 29.77 -40.18 -81.29
N LYS A 333 29.17 -39.15 -80.66
CA LYS A 333 27.72 -38.88 -80.76
C LYS A 333 27.30 -38.21 -82.09
N LYS A 334 28.25 -37.68 -82.87
CA LYS A 334 28.04 -36.99 -84.16
C LYS A 334 29.05 -37.47 -85.20
N PHE A 335 28.59 -37.58 -86.44
CA PHE A 335 29.40 -37.90 -87.62
C PHE A 335 28.90 -37.14 -88.85
N ASP A 336 29.81 -36.86 -89.78
CA ASP A 336 29.51 -36.37 -91.14
C ASP A 336 29.94 -37.43 -92.16
N ILE A 337 29.32 -37.44 -93.35
CA ILE A 337 29.73 -38.31 -94.48
C ILE A 337 30.23 -37.41 -95.62
N ARG A 338 31.31 -37.81 -96.31
CA ARG A 338 31.87 -37.11 -97.48
C ARG A 338 32.20 -38.12 -98.58
N GLU A 339 31.94 -37.76 -99.83
CA GLU A 339 32.17 -38.65 -100.98
C GLU A 339 32.96 -37.92 -102.07
N ARG A 340 33.98 -38.60 -102.64
CA ARG A 340 34.75 -38.17 -103.80
C ARG A 340 35.37 -39.38 -104.51
N GLU A 341 35.33 -39.42 -105.85
CA GLU A 341 36.15 -40.31 -106.70
C GLU A 341 36.19 -41.78 -106.21
N GLY A 342 35.03 -42.38 -105.94
CA GLY A 342 34.96 -43.76 -105.43
C GLY A 342 35.44 -43.93 -103.98
N LYS A 343 35.31 -42.91 -103.11
CA LYS A 343 35.69 -42.97 -101.70
C LYS A 343 34.63 -42.36 -100.78
N ILE A 344 34.03 -43.17 -99.92
CA ILE A 344 33.00 -42.78 -98.93
C ILE A 344 33.67 -42.63 -97.56
N SER A 345 33.72 -41.41 -97.01
CA SER A 345 34.45 -41.08 -95.79
C SER A 345 33.52 -40.65 -94.65
N ILE A 346 33.51 -41.40 -93.55
CA ILE A 346 32.79 -41.10 -92.31
C ILE A 346 33.72 -40.34 -91.37
N VAL A 347 33.34 -39.13 -90.98
CA VAL A 347 34.15 -38.22 -90.14
C VAL A 347 33.51 -38.10 -88.75
N LEU A 348 34.21 -38.57 -87.72
CA LEU A 348 33.75 -38.64 -86.32
C LEU A 348 34.48 -37.59 -85.46
N ARG A 349 33.80 -36.97 -84.50
CA ARG A 349 34.35 -35.85 -83.70
C ARG A 349 34.09 -35.99 -82.20
N LYS A 350 35.04 -35.54 -81.37
CA LYS A 350 34.87 -35.39 -79.91
C LYS A 350 33.79 -34.34 -79.57
N SER A 351 33.11 -34.53 -78.45
CA SER A 351 32.11 -33.55 -77.96
C SER A 351 32.80 -32.43 -77.16
N LYS A 352 32.23 -31.22 -77.16
CA LYS A 352 32.72 -30.13 -76.29
C LYS A 352 31.93 -30.09 -74.99
N GLY A 353 32.66 -30.07 -73.88
CA GLY A 353 32.13 -29.79 -72.55
C GLY A 353 32.16 -28.28 -72.29
N VAL A 354 31.27 -27.80 -71.41
CA VAL A 354 31.23 -26.39 -71.00
C VAL A 354 31.31 -26.35 -69.48
N ILE A 355 32.28 -25.62 -68.96
CA ILE A 355 32.32 -25.24 -67.54
C ILE A 355 31.89 -23.77 -67.49
N SER A 356 30.87 -23.48 -66.68
CA SER A 356 30.34 -22.13 -66.50
C SER A 356 30.06 -21.86 -65.03
N TYR A 357 29.92 -20.60 -64.64
CA TYR A 357 29.60 -20.22 -63.27
C TYR A 357 28.28 -19.44 -63.20
N ASN A 358 27.34 -19.93 -62.39
CA ASN A 358 26.07 -19.26 -62.16
C ASN A 358 26.20 -18.29 -60.98
N LYS A 359 26.42 -17.00 -61.26
CA LYS A 359 26.54 -15.93 -60.25
C LYS A 359 25.32 -15.80 -59.33
N ASN A 360 24.11 -16.11 -59.81
CA ASN A 360 22.89 -15.96 -59.01
C ASN A 360 22.78 -17.06 -57.95
N ASN A 361 23.14 -18.29 -58.32
CA ASN A 361 22.99 -19.47 -57.48
C ASN A 361 24.31 -19.95 -56.84
N LYS A 362 25.43 -19.27 -57.15
CA LYS A 362 26.78 -19.47 -56.61
C LYS A 362 27.35 -20.87 -56.80
N PHE A 363 27.20 -21.42 -58.01
CA PHE A 363 27.69 -22.75 -58.34
C PHE A 363 28.37 -22.86 -59.70
N ILE A 364 29.40 -23.71 -59.77
CA ILE A 364 30.06 -24.10 -61.01
C ILE A 364 29.21 -25.18 -61.67
N MET A 365 28.80 -24.95 -62.91
CA MET A 365 28.12 -25.89 -63.79
C MET A 365 29.13 -26.57 -64.69
N ILE A 366 29.09 -27.89 -64.74
CA ILE A 366 29.88 -28.73 -65.65
C ILE A 366 28.89 -29.47 -66.56
N ASP A 367 28.74 -28.99 -67.79
CA ASP A 367 27.79 -29.50 -68.79
C ASP A 367 28.39 -30.61 -69.66
N ASN A 368 27.51 -31.50 -70.14
CA ASN A 368 27.77 -32.72 -70.91
C ASN A 368 28.49 -33.86 -70.16
N VAL A 369 28.60 -33.77 -68.83
CA VAL A 369 29.26 -34.78 -67.96
C VAL A 369 28.23 -35.57 -67.15
N VAL A 370 28.57 -36.81 -66.77
CA VAL A 370 27.75 -37.65 -65.88
C VAL A 370 28.19 -37.50 -64.42
N PRO A 371 27.28 -37.53 -63.43
CA PRO A 371 27.65 -37.40 -62.01
C PRO A 371 28.74 -38.38 -61.55
N SER A 372 28.68 -39.63 -62.02
CA SER A 372 29.65 -40.68 -61.68
C SER A 372 31.07 -40.47 -62.21
N SER A 373 31.31 -39.49 -63.08
CA SER A 373 32.66 -39.12 -63.55
C SER A 373 33.24 -37.89 -62.88
N ILE A 374 32.65 -37.41 -61.78
CA ILE A 374 33.14 -36.26 -61.01
C ILE A 374 33.51 -36.65 -59.58
N GLN A 375 34.69 -36.22 -59.14
CA GLN A 375 35.14 -36.26 -57.74
C GLN A 375 35.51 -34.84 -57.29
N VAL A 376 35.15 -34.48 -56.06
CA VAL A 376 35.51 -33.19 -55.45
C VAL A 376 36.37 -33.43 -54.23
N ASP A 377 37.58 -32.88 -54.23
CA ASP A 377 38.56 -33.00 -53.15
C ASP A 377 38.90 -31.62 -52.58
N ALA A 378 38.88 -31.47 -51.26
CA ALA A 378 39.30 -30.25 -50.57
C ALA A 378 40.82 -30.27 -50.36
N ILE A 379 41.56 -29.30 -50.91
CA ILE A 379 42.99 -29.11 -50.64
C ILE A 379 43.18 -28.30 -49.35
N SER A 380 42.35 -27.26 -49.18
CA SER A 380 42.34 -26.38 -48.01
C SER A 380 40.95 -25.75 -47.85
N GLU A 381 40.75 -24.97 -46.79
CA GLU A 381 39.47 -24.29 -46.52
C GLU A 381 39.06 -23.27 -47.61
N LYS A 382 39.97 -22.95 -48.54
CA LYS A 382 39.74 -22.03 -49.67
C LYS A 382 40.13 -22.59 -51.05
N GLU A 383 40.57 -23.83 -51.14
CA GLU A 383 40.96 -24.46 -52.40
C GLU A 383 40.36 -25.85 -52.55
N TYR A 384 39.67 -26.07 -53.68
CA TYR A 384 39.05 -27.34 -54.05
C TYR A 384 39.55 -27.79 -55.43
N ILE A 385 39.69 -29.09 -55.65
CA ILE A 385 39.87 -29.68 -56.98
C ILE A 385 38.61 -30.46 -57.33
N ILE A 386 38.09 -30.21 -58.53
CA ILE A 386 37.03 -31.01 -59.13
C ILE A 386 37.66 -31.83 -60.26
N ARG A 387 37.80 -33.14 -60.06
CA ARG A 387 38.35 -34.07 -61.06
C ARG A 387 37.23 -34.57 -61.96
N ILE A 388 37.41 -34.45 -63.28
CA ILE A 388 36.47 -34.84 -64.32
C ILE A 388 37.10 -35.98 -65.13
N PHE A 389 36.61 -37.20 -64.97
CA PHE A 389 37.13 -38.40 -65.64
C PHE A 389 36.45 -38.60 -67.01
N THR A 390 37.07 -38.16 -68.11
CA THR A 390 36.51 -38.27 -69.47
C THR A 390 37.58 -38.35 -70.56
N ASN A 391 37.28 -39.13 -71.61
CA ASN A 391 38.15 -39.31 -72.79
C ASN A 391 37.50 -38.81 -74.11
N ASP A 392 36.18 -38.63 -74.12
CA ASP A 392 35.34 -38.30 -75.28
C ASP A 392 34.89 -36.83 -75.32
N ILE A 393 35.07 -36.11 -74.20
CA ILE A 393 34.72 -34.69 -74.02
C ILE A 393 36.00 -33.86 -73.95
N VAL A 394 36.00 -32.71 -74.61
CA VAL A 394 37.07 -31.70 -74.56
C VAL A 394 36.56 -30.43 -73.88
N PHE A 395 37.29 -29.94 -72.89
CA PHE A 395 37.06 -28.64 -72.25
C PHE A 395 38.06 -27.61 -72.74
N ASN A 396 37.73 -26.32 -72.59
CA ASN A 396 38.69 -25.24 -72.79
C ASN A 396 39.57 -25.12 -71.54
N GLU A 397 40.88 -25.32 -71.70
CA GLU A 397 41.87 -25.16 -70.64
C GLU A 397 42.16 -23.67 -70.38
N GLY A 398 42.49 -23.32 -69.13
CA GLY A 398 42.87 -21.97 -68.72
C GLY A 398 42.18 -21.45 -67.44
N GLU A 399 42.61 -20.26 -67.01
CA GLU A 399 42.07 -19.55 -65.84
C GLU A 399 40.82 -18.73 -66.23
N THR A 400 39.71 -18.95 -65.54
CA THR A 400 38.51 -18.10 -65.60
C THR A 400 38.33 -17.40 -64.26
N LYS A 401 38.49 -16.07 -64.25
CA LYS A 401 38.20 -15.25 -63.07
C LYS A 401 36.71 -15.07 -62.89
N ILE A 402 36.25 -15.27 -61.66
CA ILE A 402 34.87 -15.07 -61.22
C ILE A 402 34.85 -13.87 -60.29
N GLU A 403 34.29 -12.76 -60.77
CA GLU A 403 33.96 -11.63 -59.90
C GLU A 403 32.68 -11.94 -59.11
N ASP A 404 32.79 -12.73 -58.04
CA ASP A 404 31.76 -13.03 -57.03
C ASP A 404 32.39 -13.02 -55.61
N LEU A 405 31.56 -12.92 -54.57
CA LEU A 405 31.90 -12.78 -53.16
C LEU A 405 32.46 -14.06 -52.51
N ILE A 406 32.35 -15.21 -53.17
CA ILE A 406 32.78 -16.52 -52.64
C ILE A 406 33.89 -17.13 -53.48
N VAL A 407 33.69 -17.26 -54.80
CA VAL A 407 34.67 -17.87 -55.73
C VAL A 407 35.49 -16.76 -56.39
N ASP A 408 36.82 -16.85 -56.34
CA ASP A 408 37.77 -15.94 -57.00
C ASP A 408 37.97 -16.33 -58.47
N ARG A 409 38.19 -17.63 -58.71
CA ARG A 409 38.48 -18.18 -60.04
C ARG A 409 38.40 -19.70 -60.03
N TYR A 410 38.30 -20.26 -61.23
CA TYR A 410 38.67 -21.64 -61.48
C TYR A 410 39.71 -21.73 -62.59
N ILE A 411 40.57 -22.74 -62.51
CA ILE A 411 41.60 -23.07 -63.49
C ILE A 411 41.27 -24.46 -64.01
N VAL A 412 41.07 -24.59 -65.31
CA VAL A 412 40.84 -25.88 -65.97
C VAL A 412 42.16 -26.36 -66.56
N GLU A 413 42.69 -27.46 -66.04
CA GLU A 413 43.93 -28.08 -66.48
C GLU A 413 43.64 -29.51 -66.94
N LYS A 414 44.36 -30.00 -67.96
CA LYS A 414 44.21 -31.37 -68.43
C LYS A 414 45.05 -32.32 -67.58
N SER A 415 44.43 -33.37 -67.03
CA SER A 415 45.08 -34.40 -66.24
C SER A 415 45.15 -35.74 -66.99
N GLU A 416 45.95 -36.69 -66.49
CA GLU A 416 46.18 -37.99 -67.17
C GLU A 416 44.89 -38.78 -67.47
N LYS A 417 43.82 -38.53 -66.72
CA LYS A 417 42.53 -39.25 -66.81
C LYS A 417 41.35 -38.35 -67.20
N GLY A 418 41.62 -37.11 -67.64
CA GLY A 418 40.60 -36.15 -68.05
C GLY A 418 41.00 -34.71 -67.76
N TYR A 419 40.28 -34.04 -66.87
CA TYR A 419 40.49 -32.64 -66.52
C TYR A 419 40.35 -32.40 -65.02
N ASP A 420 41.23 -31.56 -64.46
CA ASP A 420 41.15 -31.10 -63.08
C ASP A 420 40.75 -29.61 -63.09
N VAL A 421 39.67 -29.27 -62.40
CA VAL A 421 39.21 -27.89 -62.23
C VAL A 421 39.57 -27.43 -60.82
N LYS A 422 40.66 -26.69 -60.70
CA LYS A 422 41.07 -26.10 -59.42
C LYS A 422 40.25 -24.83 -59.16
N VAL A 423 39.49 -24.82 -58.07
CA VAL A 423 38.64 -23.70 -57.64
C VAL A 423 39.29 -23.01 -56.46
N ILE A 424 39.44 -21.68 -56.55
CA ILE A 424 40.02 -20.83 -55.50
C ILE A 424 38.92 -19.90 -54.97
N LEU A 425 38.83 -19.80 -53.65
CA LEU A 425 37.79 -19.05 -52.95
C LEU A 425 38.36 -17.82 -52.21
N TYR A 426 37.60 -16.72 -52.19
CA TYR A 426 37.91 -15.57 -51.33
C TYR A 426 37.65 -15.89 -49.84
N LYS A 427 36.62 -16.70 -49.57
CA LYS A 427 36.13 -17.02 -48.23
C LYS A 427 36.09 -18.54 -47.98
N GLU A 428 36.10 -18.91 -46.71
CA GLU A 428 35.86 -20.28 -46.27
C GLU A 428 34.42 -20.70 -46.61
N ALA A 429 34.27 -21.77 -47.39
CA ALA A 429 32.98 -22.28 -47.83
C ALA A 429 32.96 -23.81 -47.88
N ARG A 430 31.79 -24.41 -47.66
CA ARG A 430 31.50 -25.83 -47.94
C ARG A 430 30.95 -25.97 -49.36
N TYR A 431 31.01 -27.18 -49.93
CA TYR A 431 30.40 -27.47 -51.23
C TYR A 431 29.16 -28.37 -51.12
N GLU A 432 28.21 -28.18 -52.02
CA GLU A 432 27.05 -29.04 -52.25
C GLU A 432 27.07 -29.51 -53.73
N ILE A 433 26.94 -30.81 -53.97
CA ILE A 433 26.81 -31.37 -55.33
C ILE A 433 25.33 -31.42 -55.72
N ILE A 434 25.02 -30.90 -56.91
CA ILE A 434 23.67 -30.85 -57.49
C ILE A 434 23.71 -31.67 -58.79
N GLU A 435 23.10 -32.85 -58.78
CA GLU A 435 23.12 -33.77 -59.92
C GLU A 435 22.04 -33.44 -60.95
N GLY A 436 22.44 -33.35 -62.22
CA GLY A 436 21.56 -33.19 -63.38
C GLY A 436 21.66 -34.38 -64.34
N ARG A 437 20.74 -34.45 -65.31
CA ARG A 437 20.70 -35.56 -66.30
C ARG A 437 21.94 -35.63 -67.21
N THR A 438 22.56 -34.48 -67.48
CA THR A 438 23.73 -34.33 -68.37
C THR A 438 24.65 -33.21 -67.90
N SER A 439 24.59 -32.87 -66.60
CA SER A 439 25.34 -31.78 -66.01
C SER A 439 25.47 -31.98 -64.50
N VAL A 440 26.48 -31.35 -63.90
CA VAL A 440 26.70 -31.35 -62.45
C VAL A 440 26.96 -29.92 -61.98
N GLY A 441 26.23 -29.50 -60.95
CA GLY A 441 26.45 -28.25 -60.25
C GLY A 441 27.25 -28.45 -58.96
N ILE A 442 28.25 -27.62 -58.70
CA ILE A 442 29.00 -27.62 -57.43
C ILE A 442 28.89 -26.22 -56.81
N LYS A 443 28.08 -26.14 -55.75
CA LYS A 443 27.65 -24.90 -55.10
C LYS A 443 28.47 -24.62 -53.86
N PHE A 444 29.00 -23.42 -53.72
CA PHE A 444 29.82 -23.03 -52.56
C PHE A 444 29.02 -22.16 -51.59
N VAL A 445 28.97 -22.59 -50.31
CA VAL A 445 28.19 -21.96 -49.24
C VAL A 445 29.13 -21.49 -48.13
N GLU A 446 29.13 -20.18 -47.86
CA GLU A 446 29.97 -19.52 -46.85
C GLU A 446 29.72 -20.07 -45.43
N VAL A 447 30.79 -20.31 -44.67
CA VAL A 447 30.72 -20.80 -43.28
C VAL A 447 30.83 -19.64 -42.30
N ASN A 448 29.82 -19.42 -41.46
CA ASN A 448 29.92 -18.43 -40.38
C ASN A 448 30.58 -19.05 -39.13
N ILE A 449 31.53 -18.34 -38.52
CA ILE A 449 32.34 -18.83 -37.40
C ILE A 449 32.39 -17.80 -36.27
N LEU A 450 32.06 -18.24 -35.05
CA LEU A 450 32.36 -17.51 -33.81
C LEU A 450 33.83 -17.76 -33.44
N LYS A 451 34.63 -16.70 -33.49
CA LYS A 451 36.09 -16.73 -33.26
C LYS A 451 36.45 -16.51 -31.80
N ASP A 452 35.83 -15.53 -31.16
CA ASP A 452 36.07 -15.18 -29.77
C ASP A 452 34.83 -14.55 -29.12
N VAL A 453 34.85 -14.46 -27.79
CA VAL A 453 33.89 -13.70 -27.01
C VAL A 453 34.66 -12.77 -26.08
N LEU A 454 34.43 -11.46 -26.21
CA LEU A 454 35.05 -10.43 -25.37
C LEU A 454 34.02 -9.93 -24.37
N ILE A 455 34.42 -9.73 -23.11
CA ILE A 455 33.54 -9.30 -22.03
C ILE A 455 34.03 -7.93 -21.57
N HIS A 456 33.14 -6.94 -21.66
CA HIS A 456 33.40 -5.56 -21.25
C HIS A 456 32.52 -5.23 -20.04
N HIS A 457 33.12 -4.92 -18.90
CA HIS A 457 32.40 -4.57 -17.68
C HIS A 457 32.31 -3.06 -17.47
N SER A 458 31.19 -2.58 -16.93
CA SER A 458 30.98 -1.20 -16.50
C SER A 458 29.97 -1.13 -15.35
N ASP A 459 29.97 -0.01 -14.60
CA ASP A 459 29.04 0.21 -13.48
C ASP A 459 27.55 0.18 -13.87
N GLU A 460 27.23 0.32 -15.16
CA GLU A 460 25.85 0.33 -15.68
C GLU A 460 25.44 -0.95 -16.43
N GLU A 461 26.40 -1.70 -16.99
CA GLU A 461 26.14 -2.95 -17.72
C GLU A 461 27.38 -3.79 -17.97
N THR A 462 27.18 -5.11 -18.15
CA THR A 462 28.17 -6.03 -18.72
C THR A 462 27.81 -6.33 -20.17
N LEU A 463 28.73 -6.10 -21.10
CA LEU A 463 28.57 -6.36 -22.54
C LEU A 463 29.42 -7.56 -22.98
N ILE A 464 28.76 -8.61 -23.47
CA ILE A 464 29.40 -9.79 -24.07
C ILE A 464 29.42 -9.62 -25.59
N GLU A 465 30.56 -9.24 -26.16
CA GLU A 465 30.77 -9.04 -27.59
C GLU A 465 31.07 -10.36 -28.31
N LEU A 466 30.26 -10.71 -29.32
CA LEU A 466 30.45 -11.89 -30.16
C LEU A 466 31.34 -11.56 -31.36
N VAL A 467 32.59 -12.02 -31.36
CA VAL A 467 33.57 -11.76 -32.42
C VAL A 467 33.49 -12.85 -33.48
N THR A 468 33.04 -12.50 -34.69
CA THR A 468 32.82 -13.49 -35.79
C THR A 468 33.53 -13.11 -37.09
N ASN A 469 33.49 -14.00 -38.08
CA ASN A 469 33.92 -13.69 -39.46
C ASN A 469 32.86 -12.91 -40.27
N SER A 470 31.67 -12.68 -39.72
CA SER A 470 30.56 -11.96 -40.37
C SER A 470 30.29 -10.59 -39.69
N SER A 471 29.36 -9.82 -40.26
CA SER A 471 28.97 -8.50 -39.74
C SER A 471 27.82 -8.49 -38.72
N SER A 472 27.17 -9.63 -38.42
CA SER A 472 26.30 -9.75 -37.23
C SER A 472 25.85 -11.18 -37.01
N VAL A 473 25.69 -11.57 -35.75
CA VAL A 473 25.13 -12.88 -35.37
C VAL A 473 23.62 -12.75 -35.19
N PRO A 474 22.79 -13.67 -35.74
CA PRO A 474 21.43 -13.87 -35.31
C PRO A 474 21.44 -14.66 -34.00
N VAL A 475 21.33 -13.95 -32.87
CA VAL A 475 21.24 -14.54 -31.54
C VAL A 475 19.77 -14.57 -31.13
N VAL A 476 19.28 -15.73 -30.71
CA VAL A 476 17.99 -15.87 -30.01
C VAL A 476 18.31 -16.05 -28.53
N LEU A 477 17.75 -15.20 -27.67
CA LEU A 477 17.86 -15.35 -26.21
C LEU A 477 16.62 -16.06 -25.67
N GLU A 478 16.85 -17.07 -24.85
CA GLU A 478 15.86 -17.74 -24.00
C GLU A 478 16.27 -17.57 -22.54
N HIS A 479 15.32 -17.21 -21.67
CA HIS A 479 15.59 -16.88 -20.26
C HIS A 479 14.93 -17.86 -19.32
N ASP A 480 15.74 -18.67 -18.64
CA ASP A 480 15.33 -19.43 -17.47
C ASP A 480 15.41 -18.52 -16.24
N THR A 481 14.30 -17.84 -15.97
CA THR A 481 14.20 -16.87 -14.86
C THR A 481 14.06 -17.51 -13.48
N GLU A 482 13.93 -18.85 -13.41
CA GLU A 482 13.89 -19.61 -12.15
C GLU A 482 15.31 -19.99 -11.72
N ASN A 483 16.15 -20.45 -12.66
CA ASN A 483 17.52 -20.85 -12.38
C ASN A 483 18.57 -19.73 -12.59
N GLY A 484 18.18 -18.55 -13.10
CA GLY A 484 19.11 -17.43 -13.33
C GLY A 484 20.03 -17.64 -14.53
N VAL A 485 19.56 -18.40 -15.54
CA VAL A 485 20.36 -18.79 -16.70
C VAL A 485 19.72 -18.28 -17.99
N ALA A 486 20.52 -17.68 -18.86
CA ALA A 486 20.12 -17.29 -20.21
C ALA A 486 20.86 -18.11 -21.26
N TYR A 487 20.11 -18.61 -22.25
CA TYR A 487 20.63 -19.38 -23.37
C TYR A 487 20.63 -18.50 -24.63
N ALA A 488 21.80 -18.25 -25.19
CA ALA A 488 21.98 -17.42 -26.38
C ALA A 488 22.32 -18.30 -27.60
N TYR A 489 21.30 -18.68 -28.38
CA TYR A 489 21.44 -19.60 -29.51
C TYR A 489 22.01 -18.92 -30.76
N LEU A 490 23.12 -19.49 -31.26
CA LEU A 490 23.91 -19.03 -32.41
C LEU A 490 23.49 -19.80 -33.67
N HIS A 491 22.42 -19.35 -34.33
CA HIS A 491 21.86 -20.08 -35.48
C HIS A 491 22.74 -19.94 -36.73
N GLY A 492 23.26 -21.07 -37.23
CA GLY A 492 24.09 -21.12 -38.43
C GLY A 492 25.54 -20.69 -38.26
N TYR A 493 26.06 -20.72 -37.01
CA TYR A 493 27.45 -20.42 -36.66
C TYR A 493 28.12 -21.65 -36.06
N ILE A 494 29.36 -21.91 -36.48
CA ILE A 494 30.25 -22.91 -35.88
C ILE A 494 31.15 -22.20 -34.87
N VAL A 495 31.39 -22.82 -33.72
CA VAL A 495 32.28 -22.28 -32.69
C VAL A 495 33.71 -22.79 -32.93
N ALA A 496 34.70 -21.89 -32.88
CA ALA A 496 36.10 -22.30 -32.95
C ALA A 496 36.44 -23.26 -31.79
N LYS A 497 37.16 -24.37 -32.06
CA LYS A 497 37.50 -25.38 -31.04
C LYS A 497 38.19 -24.79 -29.79
N THR A 498 39.05 -23.80 -30.00
CA THR A 498 39.75 -23.03 -28.95
C THR A 498 38.82 -22.28 -27.99
N LEU A 499 37.55 -22.12 -28.36
CA LEU A 499 36.53 -21.39 -27.62
C LEU A 499 35.55 -22.32 -26.88
N LEU A 500 35.37 -23.56 -27.36
CA LEU A 500 34.59 -24.61 -26.68
C LEU A 500 35.25 -25.10 -25.38
N GLU A 501 36.57 -24.94 -25.27
CA GLU A 501 37.36 -25.30 -24.09
C GLU A 501 37.42 -24.17 -23.04
N ARG A 502 36.84 -22.99 -23.32
CA ARG A 502 36.80 -21.86 -22.38
C ARG A 502 35.49 -21.84 -21.56
N SER A 503 35.65 -21.70 -20.25
CA SER A 503 34.62 -21.19 -19.34
C SER A 503 35.15 -19.93 -18.66
N PHE A 504 34.25 -19.00 -18.39
CA PHE A 504 34.54 -17.78 -17.65
C PHE A 504 33.71 -17.80 -16.36
N GLU A 505 34.34 -17.45 -15.23
CA GLU A 505 33.70 -17.38 -13.90
C GLU A 505 34.05 -16.04 -13.26
N PHE A 506 33.09 -15.45 -12.53
CA PHE A 506 33.15 -14.10 -12.00
C PHE A 506 32.51 -14.05 -10.61
N GLU A 507 33.22 -13.55 -9.60
CA GLU A 507 32.73 -13.49 -8.21
C GLU A 507 31.86 -12.24 -7.93
N GLU A 508 31.98 -11.21 -8.75
CA GLU A 508 31.75 -9.82 -8.34
C GLU A 508 30.92 -8.97 -9.33
N GLU A 509 30.53 -9.51 -10.49
CA GLU A 509 29.94 -8.79 -11.63
C GLU A 509 28.44 -9.10 -11.86
N TYR A 510 27.80 -8.47 -12.87
CA TYR A 510 26.44 -8.81 -13.32
C TYR A 510 26.37 -10.15 -14.09
N LEU A 511 27.51 -10.77 -14.34
CA LEU A 511 27.69 -12.09 -14.92
C LEU A 511 28.33 -12.96 -13.83
N GLU A 512 27.87 -14.20 -13.63
CA GLU A 512 28.48 -15.15 -12.70
C GLU A 512 29.33 -16.18 -13.45
N SER A 513 28.81 -16.71 -14.56
CA SER A 513 29.62 -17.53 -15.47
C SER A 513 29.12 -17.48 -16.91
N LEU A 514 30.06 -17.72 -17.83
CA LEU A 514 29.80 -17.88 -19.25
C LEU A 514 30.43 -19.17 -19.75
N LYS A 515 29.64 -20.01 -20.41
CA LYS A 515 30.09 -21.25 -21.04
C LYS A 515 29.53 -21.35 -22.45
N ILE A 516 30.28 -21.93 -23.38
CA ILE A 516 29.85 -22.14 -24.76
C ILE A 516 29.65 -23.64 -24.99
N VAL A 517 28.51 -24.01 -25.57
CA VAL A 517 28.10 -25.40 -25.77
C VAL A 517 27.74 -25.64 -27.24
N GLU A 518 28.30 -26.70 -27.84
CA GLU A 518 27.98 -27.16 -29.19
C GLU A 518 27.27 -28.53 -29.11
N VAL A 519 26.05 -28.62 -29.66
CA VAL A 519 25.29 -29.87 -29.75
C VAL A 519 25.47 -30.45 -31.16
N ARG A 520 26.45 -31.35 -31.30
CA ARG A 520 26.86 -31.93 -32.60
C ARG A 520 25.73 -32.63 -33.36
N GLU A 521 24.78 -33.24 -32.65
CA GLU A 521 23.62 -33.91 -33.26
C GLU A 521 22.62 -32.94 -33.93
N LYS A 522 22.59 -31.67 -33.51
CA LYS A 522 21.64 -30.65 -34.01
C LYS A 522 22.31 -29.53 -34.80
N GLY A 523 23.63 -29.48 -34.87
CA GLY A 523 24.38 -28.40 -35.54
C GLY A 523 24.14 -27.01 -34.93
N GLN A 524 23.69 -26.95 -33.67
CA GLN A 524 23.42 -25.72 -32.94
C GLN A 524 24.49 -25.49 -31.87
N SER A 525 24.96 -24.25 -31.77
CA SER A 525 25.80 -23.77 -30.69
C SER A 525 25.05 -22.72 -29.88
N TYR A 526 25.28 -22.65 -28.58
CA TYR A 526 24.70 -21.61 -27.72
C TYR A 526 25.67 -21.20 -26.60
N LEU A 527 25.52 -19.97 -26.11
CA LEU A 527 26.14 -19.54 -24.87
C LEU A 527 25.17 -19.80 -23.72
N VAL A 528 25.68 -20.37 -22.63
CA VAL A 528 25.04 -20.47 -21.33
C VAL A 528 25.58 -19.32 -20.48
N ILE A 529 24.70 -18.39 -20.13
CA ILE A 529 25.02 -17.15 -19.41
C ILE A 529 24.33 -17.24 -18.05
N CYS A 530 25.08 -17.57 -17.00
CA CYS A 530 24.56 -17.52 -15.64
C CYS A 530 24.69 -16.09 -15.13
N SER A 531 23.57 -15.49 -14.75
CA SER A 531 23.52 -14.11 -14.29
C SER A 531 22.47 -13.96 -13.18
N PRO A 532 22.81 -13.29 -12.08
CA PRO A 532 21.87 -12.93 -11.02
C PRO A 532 20.88 -11.84 -11.48
N VAL A 533 21.03 -11.33 -12.71
CA VAL A 533 20.29 -10.20 -13.26
C VAL A 533 19.39 -10.64 -14.40
N LYS A 534 18.08 -10.47 -14.22
CA LYS A 534 17.05 -10.96 -15.16
C LYS A 534 16.97 -10.16 -16.47
N ARG A 535 17.67 -9.03 -16.58
CA ARG A 535 17.59 -8.11 -17.72
C ARG A 535 18.79 -8.24 -18.65
N ILE A 536 18.68 -9.24 -19.51
CA ILE A 536 19.68 -9.59 -20.53
C ILE A 536 19.05 -9.41 -21.93
N SER A 537 19.72 -8.71 -22.83
CA SER A 537 19.22 -8.38 -24.17
C SER A 537 20.30 -8.47 -25.26
N VAL A 538 19.91 -8.73 -26.51
CA VAL A 538 20.82 -8.64 -27.65
C VAL A 538 20.81 -7.20 -28.19
N VAL A 539 22.00 -6.59 -28.26
CA VAL A 539 22.21 -5.25 -28.84
C VAL A 539 23.06 -5.39 -30.09
N LYS A 540 22.69 -4.69 -31.17
CA LYS A 540 23.47 -4.66 -32.42
C LYS A 540 23.94 -3.25 -32.71
N GLU A 541 25.25 -3.02 -32.61
CA GLU A 541 25.87 -1.74 -32.95
C GLU A 541 26.95 -1.92 -34.01
N LYS A 542 26.98 -1.02 -35.01
CA LYS A 542 28.05 -0.89 -36.02
C LYS A 542 28.46 -2.21 -36.72
N GLY A 543 27.53 -3.16 -36.87
CA GLY A 543 27.87 -4.49 -37.42
C GLY A 543 28.64 -5.38 -36.45
N ARG A 544 28.28 -5.32 -35.16
CA ARG A 544 28.68 -6.27 -34.11
C ARG A 544 27.45 -6.66 -33.31
N THR A 545 27.54 -7.78 -32.60
CA THR A 545 26.45 -8.31 -31.77
C THR A 545 26.95 -8.44 -30.34
N PHE A 546 26.27 -7.75 -29.43
CA PHE A 546 26.56 -7.73 -28.00
C PHE A 546 25.38 -8.37 -27.27
N ILE A 547 25.67 -9.10 -26.19
CA ILE A 547 24.66 -9.48 -25.21
C ILE A 547 24.88 -8.57 -24.00
N SER A 548 23.92 -7.69 -23.77
CA SER A 548 23.92 -6.66 -22.73
C SER A 548 23.19 -7.18 -21.50
N ILE A 549 23.88 -7.17 -20.36
CA ILE A 549 23.35 -7.54 -19.05
C ILE A 549 23.28 -6.25 -18.23
N LYS A 550 22.08 -5.80 -17.87
CA LYS A 550 21.87 -4.53 -17.13
C LYS A 550 21.25 -4.79 -15.77
N PRO A 551 21.71 -4.14 -14.67
CA PRO A 551 21.09 -4.27 -13.35
C PRO A 551 19.59 -4.01 -13.42
N ASN A 552 18.85 -4.71 -12.56
CA ASN A 552 17.42 -4.49 -12.42
C ASN A 552 17.19 -3.06 -11.92
N LYS A 553 16.25 -2.32 -12.51
CA LYS A 553 15.87 -1.01 -11.97
C LYS A 553 14.98 -1.22 -10.76
N ALA A 554 15.48 -0.88 -9.59
CA ALA A 554 14.66 -0.76 -8.39
C ALA A 554 14.21 0.70 -8.25
N PHE A 555 13.07 0.91 -7.61
CA PHE A 555 12.56 2.26 -7.37
C PHE A 555 12.13 2.43 -5.92
N VAL A 556 12.43 3.58 -5.32
CA VAL A 556 11.74 4.02 -4.10
C VAL A 556 10.64 4.97 -4.54
N LEU A 557 9.39 4.59 -4.28
CA LEU A 557 8.17 5.31 -4.64
C LEU A 557 7.32 5.57 -3.38
N TYR A 558 6.41 6.54 -3.43
CA TYR A 558 5.34 6.67 -2.42
C TYR A 558 3.98 6.36 -3.01
N ASN A 559 3.25 5.43 -2.39
CA ASN A 559 1.89 5.12 -2.76
C ASN A 559 0.91 6.01 -1.99
N LEU A 560 0.43 7.06 -2.65
CA LEU A 560 -0.56 8.01 -2.11
C LEU A 560 -1.85 7.35 -1.59
N PHE A 561 -2.29 6.23 -2.17
CA PHE A 561 -3.55 5.56 -1.78
C PHE A 561 -3.40 4.61 -0.59
N GLN A 562 -2.19 4.09 -0.37
CA GLN A 562 -1.90 3.13 0.70
C GLN A 562 -1.02 3.71 1.82
N GLU A 563 -0.63 4.98 1.69
CA GLU A 563 0.25 5.71 2.61
C GLU A 563 1.55 4.96 2.95
N CYS A 564 2.14 4.29 1.95
CA CYS A 564 3.33 3.46 2.14
C CYS A 564 4.45 3.82 1.15
N ILE A 565 5.70 3.59 1.58
CA ILE A 565 6.87 3.65 0.71
C ILE A 565 7.00 2.28 0.05
N VAL A 566 7.12 2.27 -1.28
CA VAL A 566 7.27 1.05 -2.07
C VAL A 566 8.70 0.96 -2.58
N PHE A 567 9.44 -0.03 -2.12
CA PHE A 567 10.71 -0.45 -2.68
C PHE A 567 10.43 -1.43 -3.82
N GLN A 568 10.20 -0.88 -5.02
CA GLN A 568 9.86 -1.65 -6.21
C GLN A 568 11.06 -2.47 -6.70
N ASN A 569 10.84 -3.75 -7.01
CA ASN A 569 11.87 -4.71 -7.40
C ASN A 569 12.95 -4.95 -6.32
N ILE A 570 12.58 -4.84 -5.04
CA ILE A 570 13.37 -5.23 -3.86
C ILE A 570 12.51 -6.17 -3.02
N LEU A 571 13.00 -7.37 -2.73
CA LEU A 571 12.29 -8.35 -1.90
C LEU A 571 12.50 -8.09 -0.39
N PRO A 572 11.61 -8.56 0.51
CA PRO A 572 11.75 -8.33 1.95
C PRO A 572 13.02 -8.97 2.55
N GLU A 573 13.49 -10.08 1.97
CA GLU A 573 14.79 -10.68 2.32
C GLU A 573 16.02 -9.88 1.81
N GLU A 574 15.82 -8.93 0.89
CA GLU A 574 16.86 -8.09 0.32
C GLU A 574 17.00 -6.72 1.00
N ILE A 575 16.12 -6.37 1.94
CA ILE A 575 16.11 -5.09 2.65
C ILE A 575 15.97 -5.26 4.16
N GLU A 576 17.02 -4.88 4.89
CA GLU A 576 16.99 -4.74 6.33
C GLU A 576 16.39 -3.37 6.68
N ILE A 577 15.49 -3.32 7.67
CA ILE A 577 14.80 -2.09 8.07
C ILE A 577 14.80 -1.98 9.59
N ASN A 578 15.50 -0.97 10.11
CA ASN A 578 15.66 -0.67 11.52
C ASN A 578 14.94 0.64 11.88
N HIS A 579 14.12 0.61 12.94
CA HIS A 579 13.38 1.78 13.39
C HIS A 579 13.98 2.37 14.67
N ASN A 580 14.55 3.56 14.55
CA ASN A 580 15.01 4.33 15.70
C ASN A 580 13.90 5.26 16.21
N GLN A 581 13.12 4.74 17.17
CA GLN A 581 12.01 5.47 17.81
C GLN A 581 12.42 6.74 18.55
N ILE A 582 13.70 6.91 18.90
CA ILE A 582 14.21 8.08 19.64
C ILE A 582 14.52 9.22 18.67
N GLN A 583 15.16 8.92 17.55
CA GLN A 583 15.48 9.90 16.51
C GLN A 583 14.36 10.08 15.48
N ASN A 584 13.29 9.28 15.57
CA ASN A 584 12.18 9.20 14.63
C ASN A 584 12.67 8.96 13.19
N THR A 585 13.63 8.05 13.03
CA THR A 585 14.23 7.68 11.75
C THR A 585 14.06 6.20 11.46
N ILE A 586 13.88 5.87 10.18
CA ILE A 586 13.98 4.50 9.66
C ILE A 586 15.28 4.42 8.89
N GLU A 587 16.21 3.60 9.38
CA GLU A 587 17.41 3.22 8.64
C GLU A 587 17.08 1.97 7.84
N PHE A 588 17.35 1.98 6.53
CA PHE A 588 17.19 0.81 5.69
C PHE A 588 18.50 0.48 4.95
N HIS A 589 18.78 -0.81 4.82
CA HIS A 589 19.95 -1.31 4.11
C HIS A 589 19.53 -2.36 3.08
N ILE A 590 19.73 -2.06 1.81
CA ILE A 590 19.41 -2.94 0.68
C ILE A 590 20.66 -3.75 0.34
N ASN A 591 20.60 -5.04 0.68
CA ASN A 591 21.65 -6.04 0.48
C ASN A 591 21.74 -6.56 -0.96
N ASN A 592 20.83 -6.14 -1.85
CA ASN A 592 20.85 -6.53 -3.26
C ASN A 592 21.93 -5.74 -4.03
N LYS A 593 23.00 -6.43 -4.46
CA LYS A 593 24.12 -5.86 -5.22
C LYS A 593 23.87 -5.70 -6.73
N TYR A 594 22.70 -6.10 -7.21
CA TYR A 594 22.38 -6.24 -8.64
C TYR A 594 21.24 -5.31 -9.11
N VAL A 595 20.85 -4.38 -8.25
CA VAL A 595 19.83 -3.37 -8.53
C VAL A 595 20.46 -1.98 -8.69
N ASN A 596 19.87 -1.17 -9.57
CA ASN A 596 20.10 0.26 -9.63
C ASN A 596 18.87 0.95 -9.04
N LEU A 597 19.01 1.49 -7.83
CA LEU A 597 17.93 2.10 -7.07
C LEU A 597 17.73 3.55 -7.50
N LEU A 598 16.55 3.84 -8.03
CA LEU A 598 16.13 5.17 -8.46
C LEU A 598 15.11 5.75 -7.48
N LYS A 599 15.39 6.94 -6.96
CA LYS A 599 14.46 7.66 -6.08
C LYS A 599 13.47 8.47 -6.91
N ASP A 600 12.18 8.35 -6.63
CA ASP A 600 11.16 9.23 -7.22
C ASP A 600 11.39 10.70 -6.78
N PRO A 601 11.44 11.69 -7.70
CA PRO A 601 11.59 13.10 -7.35
C PRO A 601 10.53 13.63 -6.38
N ILE A 602 9.32 13.09 -6.41
CA ILE A 602 8.19 13.54 -5.57
C ILE A 602 8.49 13.26 -4.09
N LEU A 603 9.33 12.27 -3.75
CA LEU A 603 9.78 11.94 -2.38
C LEU A 603 10.60 13.03 -1.67
N ASN A 604 10.83 14.18 -2.31
CA ASN A 604 11.38 15.39 -1.69
C ASN A 604 10.31 16.45 -1.38
N SER A 605 9.02 16.15 -1.60
CA SER A 605 7.91 17.06 -1.35
C SER A 605 7.56 17.11 0.15
N GLU A 606 7.47 18.31 0.72
CA GLU A 606 7.01 18.52 2.10
C GLU A 606 5.54 18.09 2.32
N GLN A 607 4.80 17.71 1.27
CA GLN A 607 3.35 17.44 1.29
C GLN A 607 2.94 16.12 1.96
N PHE A 608 3.87 15.20 2.24
CA PHE A 608 3.52 13.91 2.86
C PHE A 608 3.37 13.99 4.37
N GLU A 609 2.39 13.32 4.96
CA GLU A 609 2.19 13.31 6.43
C GLU A 609 3.14 12.37 7.18
N ALA A 610 3.60 11.30 6.54
CA ALA A 610 4.34 10.22 7.21
C ALA A 610 5.83 10.54 7.44
N PHE A 611 6.50 11.13 6.46
CA PHE A 611 7.94 11.42 6.48
C PHE A 611 8.25 12.83 5.96
N SER A 612 9.40 13.38 6.36
CA SER A 612 9.89 14.71 5.97
C SER A 612 10.95 14.63 4.88
N SER A 613 11.85 13.65 4.95
CA SER A 613 12.87 13.39 3.94
C SER A 613 13.19 11.91 3.83
N ILE A 614 13.79 11.53 2.70
CA ILE A 614 14.38 10.22 2.47
C ILE A 614 15.77 10.46 1.89
N GLU A 615 16.81 10.14 2.63
CA GLU A 615 18.19 10.20 2.14
C GLU A 615 18.58 8.79 1.68
N ILE A 616 19.27 8.71 0.54
CA ILE A 616 19.70 7.44 -0.06
C ILE A 616 21.13 7.63 -0.55
N GLU A 617 22.03 6.78 -0.07
CA GLU A 617 23.42 6.70 -0.49
C GLU A 617 23.76 5.30 -1.00
N ARG A 618 24.68 5.22 -1.96
CA ARG A 618 25.18 3.94 -2.47
C ARG A 618 26.32 3.49 -1.57
N VAL A 619 26.17 2.33 -0.92
CA VAL A 619 27.13 1.82 0.07
C VAL A 619 27.63 0.45 -0.39
N GLY A 620 28.93 0.37 -0.70
CA GLY A 620 29.50 -0.81 -1.34
C GLY A 620 28.79 -1.10 -2.66
N LYS A 621 28.13 -2.25 -2.75
CA LYS A 621 27.33 -2.64 -3.93
C LYS A 621 25.81 -2.47 -3.73
N GLY A 622 25.36 -2.21 -2.50
CA GLY A 622 23.96 -1.99 -2.16
C GLY A 622 23.61 -0.51 -1.99
N TYR A 623 22.53 -0.25 -1.27
CA TYR A 623 22.09 1.09 -0.90
C TYR A 623 21.78 1.17 0.59
N SER A 624 22.22 2.24 1.24
CA SER A 624 21.78 2.60 2.58
C SER A 624 20.90 3.84 2.49
N GLY A 625 19.98 4.01 3.42
CA GLY A 625 19.18 5.23 3.46
C GLY A 625 18.46 5.45 4.77
N THR A 626 18.10 6.70 4.99
CA THR A 626 17.45 7.18 6.20
C THR A 626 16.16 7.90 5.81
N ILE A 627 15.02 7.35 6.25
CA ILE A 627 13.72 8.01 6.15
C ILE A 627 13.51 8.77 7.47
N VAL A 628 13.45 10.10 7.41
CA VAL A 628 13.14 10.92 8.59
C VAL A 628 11.63 11.02 8.71
N LEU A 629 11.06 10.55 9.81
CA LEU A 629 9.63 10.55 10.05
C LEU A 629 9.18 11.90 10.63
N LYS A 630 7.99 12.36 10.21
CA LYS A 630 7.41 13.61 10.76
C LYS A 630 6.82 13.40 12.14
N ASN A 631 6.10 12.29 12.32
CA ASN A 631 5.37 11.93 13.52
C ASN A 631 5.82 10.57 14.02
N LYS A 632 5.64 10.25 15.30
CA LYS A 632 5.92 8.90 15.78
C LYS A 632 5.00 7.89 15.09
N SER A 633 5.57 6.81 14.56
CA SER A 633 4.85 5.87 13.71
C SER A 633 5.09 4.41 14.11
N LYS A 634 4.09 3.56 13.90
CA LYS A 634 4.27 2.11 13.76
C LYS A 634 4.75 1.80 12.35
N ILE A 635 5.62 0.81 12.20
CA ILE A 635 6.14 0.37 10.92
C ILE A 635 5.78 -1.09 10.69
N GLU A 636 5.31 -1.39 9.48
CA GLU A 636 5.06 -2.75 9.03
C GLU A 636 5.71 -2.95 7.66
N VAL A 637 6.51 -4.01 7.53
CA VAL A 637 7.19 -4.40 6.29
C VAL A 637 6.47 -5.62 5.72
N ALA A 638 6.01 -5.54 4.48
CA ALA A 638 5.29 -6.63 3.84
C ALA A 638 5.67 -6.77 2.35
N LEU A 639 5.65 -8.01 1.85
CA LEU A 639 5.74 -8.27 0.42
C LEU A 639 4.51 -7.65 -0.29
N SER A 640 4.78 -6.89 -1.34
CA SER A 640 3.74 -6.29 -2.19
C SER A 640 2.94 -7.36 -2.94
N LYS A 641 1.74 -6.99 -3.41
CA LYS A 641 0.85 -7.86 -4.19
C LYS A 641 1.48 -8.33 -5.50
N ASP A 642 2.47 -7.62 -6.03
CA ASP A 642 3.24 -8.01 -7.22
C ASP A 642 4.23 -9.17 -6.97
N ARG A 643 4.48 -9.52 -5.68
CA ARG A 643 5.48 -10.49 -5.22
C ARG A 643 6.94 -10.17 -5.60
N THR A 644 7.22 -8.95 -6.04
CA THR A 644 8.56 -8.50 -6.46
C THR A 644 9.03 -7.24 -5.73
N SER A 645 8.15 -6.60 -4.96
CA SER A 645 8.42 -5.33 -4.29
C SER A 645 8.14 -5.42 -2.79
N THR A 646 8.78 -4.56 -2.00
CA THR A 646 8.56 -4.46 -0.55
C THR A 646 7.82 -3.18 -0.22
N ASN A 647 6.71 -3.32 0.50
CA ASN A 647 5.92 -2.21 1.01
C ASN A 647 6.33 -1.93 2.46
N LEU A 648 6.80 -0.72 2.70
CA LEU A 648 7.07 -0.16 4.01
C LEU A 648 5.90 0.74 4.41
N PHE A 649 4.99 0.20 5.21
CA PHE A 649 3.86 0.94 5.77
C PHE A 649 4.34 1.75 6.96
N ILE A 650 4.16 3.08 6.90
CA ILE A 650 4.47 4.01 7.98
C ILE A 650 3.13 4.53 8.49
N ILE A 651 2.69 4.02 9.65
CA ILE A 651 1.37 4.33 10.22
C ILE A 651 1.58 5.24 11.43
N PRO A 652 1.32 6.55 11.35
CA PRO A 652 1.43 7.46 12.49
C PRO A 652 0.58 6.99 13.66
N TYR A 653 1.11 7.02 14.89
CA TYR A 653 0.35 6.62 16.08
C TYR A 653 -0.95 7.42 16.23
N ARG A 654 -0.96 8.70 15.83
CA ARG A 654 -2.15 9.55 15.76
C ARG A 654 -3.30 8.99 14.89
N LYS A 655 -3.02 8.15 13.87
CA LYS A 655 -4.04 7.46 13.06
C LYS A 655 -4.59 6.19 13.74
N LEU A 656 -3.82 5.59 14.66
CA LEU A 656 -4.18 4.41 15.45
C LEU A 656 -4.90 4.78 16.77
N ASN A 657 -4.46 5.87 17.39
CA ASN A 657 -4.89 6.33 18.70
C ASN A 657 -5.96 7.42 18.56
N LYS A 658 -7.18 7.16 19.04
CA LYS A 658 -8.32 8.09 18.87
C LYS A 658 -9.12 8.24 20.14
N ILE A 659 -9.55 9.47 20.44
CA ILE A 659 -10.63 9.73 21.40
C ILE A 659 -11.93 9.86 20.61
N LYS A 660 -12.84 8.90 20.78
CA LYS A 660 -14.05 8.71 19.95
C LYS A 660 -15.32 9.35 20.50
N ALA A 661 -15.38 9.48 21.82
CA ALA A 661 -16.55 9.94 22.56
C ALA A 661 -16.12 10.25 24.00
N PHE A 662 -17.03 10.87 24.75
CA PHE A 662 -16.94 10.95 26.21
C PHE A 662 -18.31 10.59 26.80
N GLU A 663 -18.30 10.04 28.01
CA GLU A 663 -19.49 9.79 28.82
C GLU A 663 -19.32 10.47 30.17
N TYR A 664 -20.35 11.20 30.61
CA TYR A 664 -20.40 11.86 31.90
C TYR A 664 -21.48 11.19 32.75
N GLU A 665 -21.09 10.63 33.89
CA GLU A 665 -21.99 10.09 34.89
C GLU A 665 -21.75 10.80 36.23
N GLU A 666 -22.83 11.09 36.96
CA GLU A 666 -22.77 11.73 38.27
C GLU A 666 -23.72 11.02 39.24
N ASN A 667 -23.14 10.41 40.27
CA ASN A 667 -23.82 9.55 41.22
C ASN A 667 -23.57 10.08 42.64
N GLY A 668 -24.42 11.02 43.07
CA GLY A 668 -24.31 11.68 44.37
C GLY A 668 -23.05 12.56 44.43
N PRO A 669 -22.11 12.33 45.36
CA PRO A 669 -20.89 13.14 45.47
C PRO A 669 -19.80 12.79 44.45
N LYS A 670 -19.94 11.72 43.67
CA LYS A 670 -18.93 11.29 42.69
C LYS A 670 -19.40 11.59 41.27
N ALA A 671 -18.55 12.28 40.52
CA ALA A 671 -18.71 12.49 39.08
C ALA A 671 -17.56 11.83 38.33
N SER A 672 -17.87 11.09 37.27
CA SER A 672 -16.89 10.41 36.42
C SER A 672 -17.06 10.82 34.96
N LEU A 673 -16.00 11.37 34.36
CA LEU A 673 -15.89 11.61 32.93
C LEU A 673 -15.03 10.50 32.31
N THR A 674 -15.65 9.64 31.51
CA THR A 674 -14.98 8.56 30.78
C THR A 674 -14.72 9.00 29.35
N LEU A 675 -13.47 9.23 29.00
CA LEU A 675 -13.00 9.55 27.66
C LEU A 675 -12.76 8.23 26.91
N LYS A 676 -13.57 7.94 25.88
CA LYS A 676 -13.51 6.66 25.16
C LYS A 676 -12.39 6.64 24.13
N GLY A 677 -11.38 5.82 24.39
CA GLY A 677 -10.19 5.70 23.56
C GLY A 677 -10.17 4.45 22.68
N GLU A 678 -9.46 4.55 21.56
CA GLU A 678 -9.03 3.44 20.69
C GLU A 678 -7.51 3.51 20.56
N GLY A 679 -6.83 2.37 20.43
CA GLY A 679 -5.37 2.29 20.31
C GLY A 679 -4.63 2.20 21.65
N GLU A 680 -3.32 2.42 21.64
CA GLU A 680 -2.46 2.39 22.83
C GLU A 680 -2.37 3.80 23.44
N ILE A 681 -3.43 4.18 24.17
CA ILE A 681 -3.58 5.51 24.74
C ILE A 681 -2.59 5.74 25.89
N LYS A 682 -1.80 6.82 25.77
CA LYS A 682 -0.92 7.34 26.84
C LYS A 682 -1.34 8.76 27.15
N TYR A 683 -1.33 9.15 28.42
CA TYR A 683 -1.78 10.46 28.87
C TYR A 683 -0.86 11.05 29.93
N LEU A 684 -0.86 12.39 29.99
CA LEU A 684 -0.37 13.17 31.10
C LEU A 684 -1.57 13.93 31.66
N ALA A 685 -1.76 13.90 32.98
CA ALA A 685 -2.80 14.66 33.67
C ALA A 685 -2.16 15.63 34.65
N GLU A 686 -2.46 16.91 34.50
CA GLU A 686 -1.98 17.98 35.38
C GLU A 686 -3.12 18.96 35.70
N ARG A 687 -3.02 19.67 36.83
CA ARG A 687 -3.99 20.72 37.18
C ARG A 687 -3.37 22.08 36.93
N ASP A 688 -3.89 22.79 35.94
CA ASP A 688 -3.52 24.17 35.64
C ASP A 688 -4.13 25.07 36.72
N LYS A 689 -3.28 25.55 37.64
CA LYS A 689 -3.69 26.42 38.75
C LYS A 689 -4.06 27.83 38.31
N GLU A 690 -3.64 28.29 37.13
CA GLU A 690 -3.99 29.61 36.61
C GLU A 690 -5.33 29.59 35.87
N LYS A 691 -5.63 28.49 35.15
CA LYS A 691 -6.91 28.31 34.44
C LYS A 691 -8.00 27.62 35.27
N GLY A 692 -7.67 27.00 36.40
CA GLY A 692 -8.60 26.28 37.26
C GLY A 692 -9.11 24.95 36.65
N ALA A 693 -8.39 24.38 35.69
CA ALA A 693 -8.80 23.19 34.94
C ALA A 693 -7.88 22.00 35.20
N VAL A 694 -8.43 20.79 35.10
CA VAL A 694 -7.65 19.55 34.95
C VAL A 694 -7.37 19.37 33.46
N THR A 695 -6.12 19.46 33.07
CA THR A 695 -5.65 19.28 31.70
C THR A 695 -5.23 17.83 31.52
N ILE A 696 -5.89 17.12 30.61
CA ILE A 696 -5.47 15.79 30.16
C ILE A 696 -4.90 15.91 28.76
N LYS A 697 -3.59 15.72 28.66
CA LYS A 697 -2.86 15.67 27.41
C LYS A 697 -2.69 14.22 26.98
N VAL A 698 -3.48 13.78 26.00
CA VAL A 698 -3.38 12.47 25.38
C VAL A 698 -2.32 12.50 24.30
N LEU A 699 -1.28 11.68 24.47
CA LEU A 699 -0.08 11.70 23.64
C LEU A 699 -0.30 10.96 22.33
N THR A 700 0.14 11.53 21.21
CA THR A 700 0.13 10.91 19.86
C THR A 700 -1.24 10.35 19.49
N ALA A 701 -2.28 11.19 19.51
CA ALA A 701 -3.69 10.80 19.37
C ALA A 701 -4.50 11.82 18.54
N SER A 702 -5.70 11.44 18.08
CA SER A 702 -6.63 12.35 17.40
C SER A 702 -8.05 12.34 18.00
N LEU A 703 -8.78 13.44 17.81
CA LEU A 703 -10.22 13.53 18.08
C LEU A 703 -10.98 12.91 16.90
N CYS A 704 -11.97 12.07 17.21
CA CYS A 704 -12.83 11.44 16.22
C CYS A 704 -14.27 11.48 16.70
N ASN A 705 -15.23 11.86 15.85
CA ASN A 705 -16.68 11.92 16.14
C ASN A 705 -17.11 12.83 17.33
N ILE A 706 -16.24 13.73 17.80
CA ILE A 706 -16.59 14.79 18.76
C ILE A 706 -16.88 16.07 17.97
N GLU A 707 -18.15 16.30 17.65
CA GLU A 707 -18.60 17.43 16.81
C GLU A 707 -18.53 18.79 17.52
N GLN A 708 -18.60 18.81 18.86
CA GLN A 708 -18.55 20.01 19.67
C GLN A 708 -17.24 20.03 20.48
N PRO A 709 -16.30 20.94 20.17
CA PRO A 709 -15.03 21.04 20.89
C PRO A 709 -15.19 21.68 22.28
N ILE A 710 -16.35 22.23 22.62
CA ILE A 710 -16.67 22.76 23.94
C ILE A 710 -18.04 22.21 24.34
N VAL A 711 -18.10 21.57 25.50
CA VAL A 711 -19.31 20.98 26.07
C VAL A 711 -19.54 21.59 27.44
N GLU A 712 -20.68 22.28 27.61
CA GLU A 712 -21.06 22.92 28.87
C GLU A 712 -22.14 22.12 29.59
N PHE A 713 -21.93 21.90 30.89
CA PHE A 713 -22.83 21.15 31.76
C PHE A 713 -23.61 22.12 32.65
N ARG A 714 -24.94 22.07 32.58
CA ARG A 714 -25.82 23.01 33.31
C ARG A 714 -25.87 22.72 34.82
N GLU A 715 -25.77 21.46 35.20
CA GLU A 715 -25.73 20.98 36.58
C GLU A 715 -24.62 19.95 36.71
N GLY A 716 -23.98 19.91 37.89
CA GLY A 716 -22.96 18.91 38.23
C GLY A 716 -21.63 19.47 38.73
N CYS A 717 -20.72 18.54 39.07
CA CYS A 717 -19.35 18.80 39.53
C CYS A 717 -18.45 19.37 38.42
N ILE A 718 -18.65 18.93 37.18
CA ILE A 718 -17.96 19.47 35.99
C ILE A 718 -18.82 20.62 35.43
N GLU A 719 -18.20 21.76 35.13
CA GLU A 719 -18.87 22.91 34.49
C GLU A 719 -18.76 22.84 32.97
N ARG A 720 -17.58 22.48 32.47
CA ARG A 720 -17.24 22.53 31.04
C ARG A 720 -16.10 21.60 30.71
N VAL A 721 -16.14 20.97 29.54
CA VAL A 721 -15.02 20.24 28.96
C VAL A 721 -14.70 20.84 27.61
N GLU A 722 -13.44 21.17 27.37
CA GLU A 722 -12.93 21.64 26.09
C GLU A 722 -11.98 20.59 25.49
N PHE A 723 -12.11 20.34 24.19
CA PHE A 723 -11.31 19.39 23.42
C PHE A 723 -10.55 20.14 22.32
N TYR A 724 -9.23 19.98 22.30
CA TYR A 724 -8.33 20.59 21.33
C TYR A 724 -7.39 19.54 20.74
N GLU A 725 -7.04 19.68 19.47
CA GLU A 725 -5.86 19.02 18.90
C GLU A 725 -4.71 20.03 18.81
N GLN A 726 -3.54 19.67 19.32
CA GLN A 726 -2.33 20.49 19.23
C GLN A 726 -1.15 19.61 18.80
N GLU A 727 -0.59 19.90 17.62
CA GLU A 727 0.52 19.15 17.01
C GLU A 727 0.18 17.66 16.85
N GLU A 728 0.81 16.75 17.62
CA GLU A 728 0.52 15.30 17.62
C GLU A 728 -0.48 14.86 18.70
N ASP A 729 -0.87 15.76 19.61
CA ASP A 729 -1.52 15.42 20.88
C ASP A 729 -2.95 15.99 20.99
N VAL A 730 -3.81 15.31 21.75
CA VAL A 730 -5.15 15.82 22.11
C VAL A 730 -5.09 16.42 23.52
N ILE A 731 -5.52 17.67 23.68
CA ILE A 731 -5.60 18.35 24.96
C ILE A 731 -7.05 18.49 25.36
N ILE A 732 -7.38 18.02 26.56
CA ILE A 732 -8.73 18.00 27.11
C ILE A 732 -8.73 18.78 28.43
N ASN A 733 -9.33 19.98 28.43
CA ASN A 733 -9.41 20.82 29.61
C ASN A 733 -10.75 20.58 30.31
N ILE A 734 -10.71 20.09 31.54
CA ILE A 734 -11.90 19.78 32.34
C ILE A 734 -12.01 20.83 33.46
N TYR A 735 -12.99 21.71 33.33
CA TYR A 735 -13.30 22.74 34.32
C TYR A 735 -14.25 22.14 35.35
N SER A 736 -13.78 22.01 36.60
CA SER A 736 -14.53 21.38 37.69
C SER A 736 -14.53 22.26 38.93
N LYS A 737 -15.67 22.26 39.65
CA LYS A 737 -15.84 22.93 40.94
C LYS A 737 -15.10 22.24 42.08
N VAL A 738 -14.65 21.01 41.86
CA VAL A 738 -14.00 20.15 42.86
C VAL A 738 -12.47 20.24 42.74
N GLU A 739 -11.76 20.31 43.87
CA GLU A 739 -10.30 20.38 43.89
C GLU A 739 -9.63 19.00 43.74
N ASP A 740 -10.17 17.99 44.41
CA ASP A 740 -9.67 16.61 44.35
C ASP A 740 -10.16 15.89 43.09
N PHE A 741 -9.22 15.27 42.39
CA PHE A 741 -9.50 14.45 41.20
C PHE A 741 -8.54 13.26 41.13
N ASN A 742 -8.99 12.18 40.49
CA ASN A 742 -8.18 11.01 40.18
C ASN A 742 -8.32 10.69 38.69
N VAL A 743 -7.25 10.19 38.06
CA VAL A 743 -7.25 9.80 36.65
C VAL A 743 -6.65 8.41 36.49
N ARG A 744 -7.43 7.48 35.94
CA ARG A 744 -6.99 6.12 35.61
C ARG A 744 -7.24 5.79 34.14
N LEU A 745 -6.50 4.81 33.63
CA LEU A 745 -6.64 4.28 32.28
C LEU A 745 -7.13 2.83 32.34
N GLU A 746 -8.27 2.55 31.74
CA GLU A 746 -8.89 1.21 31.69
C GLU A 746 -9.29 0.88 30.24
N ASN A 747 -8.71 -0.17 29.66
CA ASN A 747 -9.01 -0.63 28.30
C ASN A 747 -8.99 0.52 27.27
N SER A 748 -7.92 1.33 27.32
CA SER A 748 -7.71 2.55 26.52
C SER A 748 -8.64 3.73 26.80
N ASN A 749 -9.59 3.62 27.73
CA ASN A 749 -10.42 4.73 28.17
C ASN A 749 -9.76 5.47 29.33
N ILE A 750 -9.73 6.80 29.28
CA ILE A 750 -9.23 7.64 30.38
C ILE A 750 -10.44 8.02 31.24
N ILE A 751 -10.47 7.56 32.48
CA ILE A 751 -11.53 7.84 33.44
C ILE A 751 -11.03 8.90 34.42
N VAL A 752 -11.74 10.03 34.47
CA VAL A 752 -11.47 11.17 35.36
C VAL A 752 -12.56 11.19 36.42
N GLU A 753 -12.20 10.96 37.67
CA GLU A 753 -13.14 10.96 38.80
C GLU A 753 -12.93 12.21 39.66
N PHE A 754 -14.03 12.87 40.00
CA PHE A 754 -14.10 13.97 40.96
C PHE A 754 -14.97 13.53 42.14
N GLU A 755 -14.58 13.87 43.37
CA GLU A 755 -15.32 13.54 44.58
C GLU A 755 -15.58 14.81 45.42
N ALA A 756 -16.82 15.28 45.38
CA ALA A 756 -17.27 16.46 46.12
C ALA A 756 -17.43 16.15 47.62
N GLN A 757 -17.16 17.14 48.47
CA GLN A 757 -17.29 16.98 49.92
C GLN A 757 -18.77 16.90 50.31
N VAL A 758 -19.21 15.74 50.84
CA VAL A 758 -20.59 15.58 51.33
C VAL A 758 -20.83 16.48 52.54
N VAL A 759 -21.88 17.30 52.43
CA VAL A 759 -22.42 18.15 53.49
C VAL A 759 -23.81 17.64 53.86
N THR A 760 -24.03 17.36 55.15
CA THR A 760 -25.34 16.98 55.68
C THR A 760 -26.05 18.19 56.27
N VAL A 761 -27.34 18.35 55.93
CA VAL A 761 -28.27 19.29 56.59
C VAL A 761 -29.05 18.51 57.64
N ASN A 762 -28.77 18.73 58.92
CA ASN A 762 -29.40 18.02 60.03
C ASN A 762 -30.23 18.98 60.91
N PRO A 763 -31.57 18.94 60.87
CA PRO A 763 -32.43 19.79 61.68
C PRO A 763 -32.70 19.17 63.06
N VAL A 764 -32.30 19.87 64.12
CA VAL A 764 -32.68 19.57 65.50
C VAL A 764 -33.93 20.39 65.84
N ILE A 765 -34.99 19.73 66.29
CA ILE A 765 -36.27 20.38 66.66
C ILE A 765 -36.37 20.48 68.18
N GLU A 766 -36.61 21.69 68.67
CA GLU A 766 -36.98 21.98 70.06
C GLU A 766 -38.33 22.72 70.08
N ASP A 767 -38.97 22.85 71.25
CA ASP A 767 -40.41 23.21 71.34
C ASP A 767 -40.80 24.53 70.64
N ASP A 768 -39.93 25.53 70.69
CA ASP A 768 -40.11 26.88 70.14
C ASP A 768 -38.96 27.33 69.21
N MET A 769 -38.04 26.42 68.83
CA MET A 769 -36.95 26.69 67.88
C MET A 769 -36.52 25.47 67.05
N VAL A 770 -35.90 25.70 65.89
CA VAL A 770 -35.28 24.67 65.04
C VAL A 770 -33.86 25.09 64.72
N VAL A 771 -32.90 24.20 64.98
CA VAL A 771 -31.47 24.43 64.69
C VAL A 771 -31.06 23.57 63.51
N PHE A 772 -30.68 24.20 62.39
CA PHE A 772 -30.11 23.52 61.24
C PHE A 772 -28.58 23.44 61.40
N GLU A 773 -28.07 22.23 61.61
CA GLU A 773 -26.64 21.94 61.56
C GLU A 773 -26.21 21.71 60.10
N LEU A 774 -25.28 22.55 59.63
CA LEU A 774 -24.60 22.43 58.34
C LEU A 774 -23.14 22.05 58.60
N SER A 775 -22.78 20.81 58.29
CA SER A 775 -21.41 20.29 58.47
C SER A 775 -20.46 20.78 57.36
N ARG A 776 -19.20 21.12 57.69
CA ARG A 776 -18.12 21.40 56.71
C ARG A 776 -18.39 22.60 55.78
N ILE A 777 -19.11 23.62 56.27
CA ILE A 777 -19.28 24.90 55.56
C ILE A 777 -18.76 26.02 56.48
N ASP A 778 -18.04 27.00 55.91
CA ASP A 778 -17.57 28.18 56.63
C ASP A 778 -18.55 29.34 56.50
N TYR A 779 -18.58 30.21 57.51
CA TYR A 779 -19.58 31.28 57.63
C TYR A 779 -19.61 32.22 56.41
N ASP A 780 -18.45 32.52 55.82
CA ASP A 780 -18.32 33.42 54.67
C ASP A 780 -18.91 32.84 53.36
N ASP A 781 -19.13 31.52 53.33
CA ASP A 781 -19.81 30.82 52.24
C ASP A 781 -21.35 30.92 52.33
N VAL A 782 -21.91 31.40 53.44
CA VAL A 782 -23.36 31.37 53.70
C VAL A 782 -23.97 32.76 53.75
N GLU A 783 -25.00 32.96 52.94
CA GLU A 783 -25.81 34.18 52.89
C GLU A 783 -27.26 33.82 53.21
N VAL A 784 -27.75 34.26 54.38
CA VAL A 784 -29.14 34.06 54.80
C VAL A 784 -29.98 35.27 54.40
N ILE A 785 -31.07 35.02 53.67
CA ILE A 785 -32.04 36.03 53.26
C ILE A 785 -33.41 35.66 53.82
N LYS A 786 -34.08 36.62 54.46
CA LYS A 786 -35.45 36.50 54.93
C LYS A 786 -36.38 37.06 53.85
N ASP A 787 -37.30 36.24 53.38
CA ASP A 787 -38.40 36.59 52.47
C ASP A 787 -39.69 36.62 53.29
N ASP A 788 -40.04 37.82 53.77
CA ASP A 788 -41.19 38.02 54.66
C ASP A 788 -42.53 37.88 53.91
N GLU A 789 -42.59 38.13 52.60
CA GLU A 789 -43.82 37.98 51.80
C GLU A 789 -44.27 36.51 51.74
N ASN A 790 -43.31 35.59 51.65
CA ASN A 790 -43.57 34.15 51.52
C ASN A 790 -43.36 33.36 52.83
N ASN A 791 -43.03 34.02 53.95
CA ASN A 791 -42.60 33.38 55.20
C ASN A 791 -41.50 32.33 54.96
N MET A 792 -40.44 32.71 54.24
CA MET A 792 -39.32 31.82 53.94
C MET A 792 -37.96 32.38 54.35
N LEU A 793 -37.10 31.50 54.85
CA LEU A 793 -35.67 31.76 55.01
C LEU A 793 -34.92 31.05 53.88
N ILE A 794 -34.19 31.82 53.07
CA ILE A 794 -33.39 31.35 51.94
C ILE A 794 -31.92 31.41 52.35
N VAL A 795 -31.33 30.24 52.60
CA VAL A 795 -29.92 30.08 52.92
C VAL A 795 -29.18 29.74 51.62
N LYS A 796 -28.47 30.71 51.04
CA LYS A 796 -27.60 30.49 49.89
C LYS A 796 -26.23 30.02 50.38
N ILE A 797 -25.74 28.93 49.79
CA ILE A 797 -24.40 28.39 50.03
C ILE A 797 -23.58 28.60 48.76
N ARG A 798 -22.56 29.45 48.88
CA ARG A 798 -21.68 29.92 47.80
C ARG A 798 -20.59 28.90 47.44
N ARG A 799 -20.20 28.06 48.41
CA ARG A 799 -19.22 27.00 48.25
C ARG A 799 -19.64 25.98 47.19
N ARG A 800 -18.72 25.61 46.29
CA ARG A 800 -19.03 24.89 45.03
C ARG A 800 -18.51 23.45 44.96
N ASP A 801 -17.53 23.09 45.79
CA ASP A 801 -16.88 21.77 45.87
C ASP A 801 -17.64 20.75 46.74
N ILE A 802 -18.86 21.10 47.18
CA ILE A 802 -19.67 20.33 48.11
C ILE A 802 -20.85 19.62 47.43
N TYR A 803 -21.31 18.53 48.03
CA TYR A 803 -22.56 17.85 47.66
C TYR A 803 -23.55 17.89 48.82
N ILE A 804 -24.79 18.32 48.55
CA ILE A 804 -25.91 18.25 49.49
C ILE A 804 -27.05 17.47 48.83
N GLU A 805 -27.64 16.52 49.57
CA GLU A 805 -28.81 15.76 49.14
C GLU A 805 -29.98 16.70 48.79
N LYS A 806 -30.32 16.78 47.48
CA LYS A 806 -31.47 17.55 46.97
C LYS A 806 -32.78 16.93 47.44
N GLY A 807 -33.79 17.75 47.73
CA GLY A 807 -35.15 17.27 48.02
C GLY A 807 -35.92 18.13 49.03
N ILE A 808 -37.19 17.79 49.23
CA ILE A 808 -38.08 18.43 50.20
C ILE A 808 -38.21 17.50 51.42
N LYS A 809 -37.94 18.02 52.62
CA LYS A 809 -38.13 17.29 53.89
C LYS A 809 -39.08 18.08 54.79
N TYR A 810 -40.12 17.40 55.29
CA TYR A 810 -41.13 17.99 56.18
C TYR A 810 -40.72 17.83 57.64
N LEU A 811 -41.01 18.84 58.47
CA LEU A 811 -40.63 18.85 59.89
C LEU A 811 -41.89 18.90 60.77
N GLN A 812 -41.85 18.20 61.91
CA GLN A 812 -42.89 18.25 62.93
C GLN A 812 -42.62 19.40 63.93
N SER A 813 -42.38 20.61 63.44
CA SER A 813 -42.11 21.80 64.26
C SER A 813 -43.25 22.81 64.18
N LYS A 814 -43.45 23.58 65.27
CA LYS A 814 -44.36 24.73 65.34
C LYS A 814 -43.74 26.02 64.74
N VAL A 815 -42.49 25.95 64.28
CA VAL A 815 -41.70 27.09 63.79
C VAL A 815 -41.34 26.93 62.31
N VAL A 816 -41.01 25.72 61.87
CA VAL A 816 -40.66 25.39 60.49
C VAL A 816 -41.53 24.23 60.00
N LYS A 817 -42.23 24.43 58.88
CA LYS A 817 -43.12 23.42 58.27
C LYS A 817 -42.34 22.37 57.46
N ARG A 818 -41.38 22.84 56.67
CA ARG A 818 -40.53 22.03 55.77
C ARG A 818 -39.27 22.80 55.40
N TYR A 819 -38.30 22.08 54.87
CA TYR A 819 -37.20 22.67 54.13
C TYR A 819 -36.99 21.95 52.78
N GLN A 820 -36.42 22.67 51.82
CA GLN A 820 -36.07 22.16 50.51
C GLN A 820 -34.63 22.51 50.19
N VAL A 821 -33.83 21.51 49.79
CA VAL A 821 -32.52 21.74 49.18
C VAL A 821 -32.70 21.76 47.66
N ALA A 822 -32.37 22.89 47.05
CA ALA A 822 -32.34 23.11 45.60
C ALA A 822 -30.90 23.46 45.15
N GLN A 823 -30.58 23.19 43.89
CA GLN A 823 -29.28 23.55 43.30
C GLN A 823 -29.50 24.55 42.15
N GLU A 824 -29.07 25.80 42.36
CA GLU A 824 -29.21 26.91 41.41
C GLU A 824 -28.02 27.86 41.59
N ASN A 825 -26.98 27.70 40.76
CA ASN A 825 -25.69 28.42 40.86
C ASN A 825 -25.02 28.32 42.25
N GLY A 826 -25.11 27.14 42.86
CA GLY A 826 -24.77 26.86 44.25
C GLY A 826 -25.89 26.03 44.89
N TYR A 827 -25.84 25.80 46.20
CA TYR A 827 -26.96 25.20 46.93
C TYR A 827 -27.81 26.27 47.60
N LYS A 828 -29.13 26.09 47.56
CA LYS A 828 -30.10 26.90 48.28
C LYS A 828 -30.89 25.99 49.21
N LEU A 829 -30.87 26.30 50.50
CA LEU A 829 -31.73 25.70 51.50
C LEU A 829 -32.90 26.68 51.76
N LEU A 830 -34.07 26.32 51.23
CA LEU A 830 -35.33 27.06 51.37
C LEU A 830 -36.08 26.53 52.59
N ILE A 831 -36.37 27.37 53.58
CA ILE A 831 -36.98 26.98 54.86
C ILE A 831 -38.34 27.68 54.97
N ASP A 832 -39.42 26.91 55.01
CA ASP A 832 -40.82 27.38 55.07
C ASP A 832 -41.25 27.53 56.54
N THR A 833 -41.45 28.76 57.00
CA THR A 833 -41.66 29.09 58.43
C THR A 833 -43.14 29.25 58.75
N ALA A 834 -43.54 28.96 59.99
CA ALA A 834 -44.95 28.89 60.40
C ALA A 834 -45.56 30.26 60.77
N ASP A 835 -44.77 31.11 61.41
CA ASP A 835 -45.10 32.46 61.89
C ASP A 835 -43.92 33.42 61.57
N GLU A 836 -44.01 34.68 61.97
CA GLU A 836 -42.86 35.60 62.01
C GLU A 836 -41.78 35.09 62.97
N VAL A 837 -40.63 34.74 62.39
CA VAL A 837 -39.46 34.21 63.09
C VAL A 837 -38.29 35.17 63.03
N ARG A 838 -37.42 35.11 64.04
CA ARG A 838 -36.07 35.66 63.99
C ARG A 838 -35.08 34.50 63.82
N TYR A 839 -33.89 34.79 63.32
CA TYR A 839 -32.85 33.79 63.14
C TYR A 839 -31.51 34.26 63.68
N SER A 840 -30.65 33.32 64.07
CA SER A 840 -29.26 33.56 64.42
C SER A 840 -28.37 32.49 63.78
N VAL A 841 -27.12 32.84 63.53
CA VAL A 841 -26.14 31.97 62.87
C VAL A 841 -24.90 31.89 63.74
N GLU A 842 -24.65 30.71 64.32
CA GLU A 842 -23.46 30.46 65.14
C GLU A 842 -22.42 29.60 64.39
N LYS A 843 -21.14 29.93 64.58
CA LYS A 843 -19.99 29.14 64.07
C LYS A 843 -19.37 28.32 65.19
N LYS A 844 -19.28 27.00 65.04
CA LYS A 844 -18.51 26.09 65.92
C LYS A 844 -17.81 25.02 65.08
N GLU A 845 -16.49 24.89 65.24
CA GLU A 845 -15.66 23.78 64.70
C GLU A 845 -15.96 23.36 63.24
N GLY A 846 -15.95 24.30 62.30
CA GLY A 846 -16.18 24.00 60.87
C GLY A 846 -17.62 23.56 60.55
N LYS A 847 -18.56 23.91 61.44
CA LYS A 847 -20.01 23.76 61.25
C LYS A 847 -20.69 25.10 61.46
N ILE A 848 -21.83 25.26 60.80
CA ILE A 848 -22.75 26.38 60.98
C ILE A 848 -24.02 25.85 61.62
N PHE A 849 -24.50 26.58 62.62
CA PHE A 849 -25.78 26.34 63.28
C PHE A 849 -26.69 27.52 62.98
N LEU A 850 -27.68 27.33 62.10
CA LEU A 850 -28.74 28.29 61.85
C LEU A 850 -29.90 27.98 62.79
N THR A 851 -30.07 28.81 63.81
CA THR A 851 -31.20 28.73 64.74
C THR A 851 -32.34 29.59 64.22
N VAL A 852 -33.54 29.01 64.09
CA VAL A 852 -34.77 29.69 63.72
C VAL A 852 -35.74 29.58 64.89
N GLU A 853 -36.16 30.72 65.46
CA GLU A 853 -37.04 30.79 66.64
C GLU A 853 -38.14 31.84 66.45
N LYS A 854 -39.24 31.72 67.19
CA LYS A 854 -40.34 32.71 67.08
C LYS A 854 -39.91 34.09 67.58
N CYS A 855 -40.29 35.16 66.87
CA CYS A 855 -40.03 36.52 67.33
C CYS A 855 -40.65 36.75 68.73
N PRO A 856 -39.93 37.40 69.67
CA PRO A 856 -40.49 37.78 70.95
C PRO A 856 -41.50 38.91 70.76
N VAL A 857 -42.52 38.94 71.63
CA VAL A 857 -43.60 39.93 71.61
C VAL A 857 -43.51 40.79 72.87
N LEU A 858 -43.42 42.12 72.71
CA LEU A 858 -43.60 43.07 73.79
C LEU A 858 -45.07 43.07 74.23
N GLU A 859 -45.33 42.65 75.46
CA GLU A 859 -46.69 42.54 75.99
C GLU A 859 -47.10 43.74 76.85
N LYS A 860 -46.14 44.36 77.54
CA LYS A 860 -46.40 45.45 78.49
C LYS A 860 -45.19 46.34 78.67
N VAL A 861 -45.42 47.64 78.79
CA VAL A 861 -44.46 48.59 79.39
C VAL A 861 -45.05 49.17 80.66
N GLU A 862 -44.26 49.24 81.73
CA GLU A 862 -44.69 49.76 83.03
C GLU A 862 -43.67 50.78 83.57
N VAL A 863 -44.15 51.94 84.03
CA VAL A 863 -43.29 52.96 84.66
C VAL A 863 -43.59 53.02 86.16
N LYS A 864 -42.57 52.77 86.98
CA LYS A 864 -42.63 52.70 88.44
C LYS A 864 -41.80 53.83 89.04
N GLU A 865 -42.47 54.85 89.56
CA GLU A 865 -41.84 55.92 90.33
C GLU A 865 -41.55 55.40 91.75
N VAL A 866 -40.27 55.35 92.14
CA VAL A 866 -39.84 54.81 93.44
C VAL A 866 -39.83 55.92 94.49
N ASN A 867 -39.38 57.12 94.10
CA ASN A 867 -39.47 58.38 94.84
C ASN A 867 -39.36 59.55 93.84
N GLU A 868 -39.32 60.81 94.31
CA GLU A 868 -39.24 61.99 93.42
C GLU A 868 -37.95 62.10 92.58
N GLU A 869 -36.93 61.30 92.88
CA GLU A 869 -35.59 61.34 92.26
C GLU A 869 -35.24 60.05 91.50
N LEU A 870 -36.05 58.98 91.63
CA LEU A 870 -35.77 57.64 91.09
C LEU A 870 -36.99 57.03 90.39
N VAL A 871 -36.86 56.77 89.08
CA VAL A 871 -37.91 56.18 88.23
C VAL A 871 -37.39 54.94 87.49
N HIS A 872 -38.18 53.87 87.48
CA HIS A 872 -37.92 52.66 86.70
C HIS A 872 -38.90 52.54 85.52
N VAL A 873 -38.41 52.17 84.34
CA VAL A 873 -39.22 51.77 83.17
C VAL A 873 -38.94 50.29 82.90
N GLU A 874 -39.96 49.43 82.97
CA GLU A 874 -39.86 47.98 82.81
C GLU A 874 -40.60 47.54 81.52
N LEU A 875 -39.89 46.86 80.62
CA LEU A 875 -40.39 46.31 79.36
C LEU A 875 -40.55 44.80 79.50
N HIS A 876 -41.76 44.26 79.36
CA HIS A 876 -42.06 42.84 79.55
C HIS A 876 -42.30 42.12 78.21
N PHE A 877 -41.56 41.04 77.97
CA PHE A 877 -41.67 40.22 76.76
C PHE A 877 -42.23 38.82 77.07
N ASN A 878 -43.03 38.27 76.16
CA ASN A 878 -43.64 36.95 76.36
C ASN A 878 -42.62 35.78 76.35
N ARG A 879 -41.44 35.97 75.74
CA ARG A 879 -40.35 34.99 75.64
C ARG A 879 -39.02 35.68 75.33
N GLY A 880 -37.92 35.01 75.64
CA GLY A 880 -36.56 35.36 75.22
C GLY A 880 -35.87 36.46 76.04
N GLU A 881 -34.58 36.27 76.30
CA GLU A 881 -33.71 37.35 76.81
C GLU A 881 -33.45 38.36 75.69
N ILE A 882 -34.06 39.53 75.77
CA ILE A 882 -33.77 40.64 74.85
C ILE A 882 -32.70 41.54 75.48
N LYS A 883 -31.58 41.69 74.78
CA LYS A 883 -30.49 42.61 75.14
C LYS A 883 -30.54 43.80 74.18
N PRO A 884 -30.57 45.06 74.65
CA PRO A 884 -30.54 46.22 73.79
C PRO A 884 -29.31 46.19 72.87
N GLN A 885 -29.54 46.34 71.56
CA GLN A 885 -28.48 46.31 70.55
C GLN A 885 -27.66 47.61 70.55
N LYS A 886 -28.31 48.73 70.84
CA LYS A 886 -27.71 50.06 70.91
C LYS A 886 -28.50 50.95 71.86
N VAL A 887 -27.79 51.83 72.57
CA VAL A 887 -28.38 52.89 73.39
C VAL A 887 -27.68 54.19 73.05
N GLU A 888 -28.41 55.16 72.52
CA GLU A 888 -27.89 56.47 72.08
C GLU A 888 -28.55 57.60 72.87
N LYS A 889 -27.78 58.66 73.12
CA LYS A 889 -28.24 59.85 73.86
C LYS A 889 -28.12 61.08 72.97
N GLU A 890 -29.25 61.68 72.64
CA GLU A 890 -29.36 62.92 71.86
C GLU A 890 -30.20 63.93 72.64
N ASP A 891 -29.61 65.07 73.03
CA ASP A 891 -30.28 66.23 73.66
C ASP A 891 -31.46 65.94 74.62
N GLY A 892 -31.23 65.06 75.59
CA GLY A 892 -32.21 64.71 76.63
C GLY A 892 -33.19 63.60 76.26
N LYS A 893 -32.99 62.97 75.10
CA LYS A 893 -33.64 61.71 74.70
C LYS A 893 -32.67 60.55 74.76
N LEU A 894 -33.17 59.41 75.22
CA LEU A 894 -32.50 58.12 75.25
C LEU A 894 -33.17 57.19 74.23
N ASN A 895 -32.48 56.91 73.12
CA ASN A 895 -32.96 56.04 72.04
C ASN A 895 -32.39 54.63 72.24
N ILE A 896 -33.27 53.64 72.43
CA ILE A 896 -32.92 52.25 72.74
C ILE A 896 -33.39 51.35 71.59
N LEU A 897 -32.43 50.69 70.95
CA LEU A 897 -32.65 49.76 69.83
C LEU A 897 -32.87 48.34 70.37
N LEU A 898 -34.08 47.80 70.24
CA LEU A 898 -34.46 46.49 70.81
C LEU A 898 -34.38 45.32 69.81
N GLY A 899 -34.20 45.60 68.52
CA GLY A 899 -34.08 44.59 67.46
C GLY A 899 -35.44 44.11 66.90
N GLU A 900 -35.44 42.92 66.28
CA GLU A 900 -36.66 42.25 65.77
C GLU A 900 -37.55 41.79 66.94
N VAL A 901 -38.55 42.62 67.26
CA VAL A 901 -39.51 42.40 68.36
C VAL A 901 -40.89 42.84 67.90
N LEU A 902 -41.90 41.98 68.08
CA LEU A 902 -43.27 42.29 67.71
C LEU A 902 -43.97 43.09 68.80
N THR A 903 -44.90 43.96 68.42
CA THR A 903 -45.77 44.66 69.37
C THR A 903 -47.22 44.30 69.11
N LYS A 904 -48.01 44.11 70.17
CA LYS A 904 -49.47 44.03 70.05
C LYS A 904 -50.01 45.47 69.94
N GLU A 905 -50.48 45.86 68.76
CA GLU A 905 -50.92 47.23 68.49
C GLU A 905 -51.99 47.75 69.48
N LYS A 906 -51.91 49.07 69.73
CA LYS A 906 -52.94 50.03 70.20
C LYS A 906 -53.18 50.30 71.69
N ASP A 907 -52.69 49.52 72.65
CA ASP A 907 -52.99 49.78 74.09
C ASP A 907 -51.78 50.12 75.00
N ILE A 908 -50.64 50.56 74.43
CA ILE A 908 -49.58 51.22 75.24
C ILE A 908 -49.96 52.70 75.46
N VAL A 909 -50.97 52.92 76.31
CA VAL A 909 -51.41 54.27 76.71
C VAL A 909 -50.44 54.84 77.75
N TRP A 910 -49.48 55.64 77.29
CA TRP A 910 -48.51 56.33 78.14
C TRP A 910 -49.17 57.37 79.05
N ASN A 911 -49.45 56.99 80.30
CA ASN A 911 -50.08 57.88 81.28
C ASN A 911 -49.19 58.03 82.52
N THR A 912 -47.97 58.54 82.32
CA THR A 912 -46.97 58.78 83.37
C THR A 912 -47.22 60.11 84.10
N LYS A 913 -47.25 60.03 85.44
CA LYS A 913 -47.48 61.19 86.33
C LYS A 913 -46.22 61.93 86.78
N SER A 914 -45.02 61.47 86.42
CA SER A 914 -43.75 62.06 86.87
C SER A 914 -43.15 63.05 85.86
N ARG A 915 -43.68 64.28 85.80
CA ARG A 915 -43.17 65.34 84.89
C ARG A 915 -41.74 65.81 85.19
N LYS A 916 -41.08 65.31 86.25
CA LYS A 916 -39.75 65.74 86.68
C LYS A 916 -38.60 64.92 86.09
N VAL A 917 -38.71 63.58 86.11
CA VAL A 917 -37.61 62.67 85.77
C VAL A 917 -37.75 62.09 84.36
N VAL A 918 -38.91 61.52 84.00
CA VAL A 918 -39.19 60.97 82.66
C VAL A 918 -40.39 61.70 82.08
N LYS A 919 -40.17 62.50 81.04
CA LYS A 919 -41.15 63.44 80.47
C LYS A 919 -42.10 62.77 79.48
N SER A 920 -41.56 61.98 78.56
CA SER A 920 -42.32 61.17 77.59
C SER A 920 -41.57 59.88 77.29
N ILE A 921 -42.33 58.89 76.82
CA ILE A 921 -41.78 57.69 76.20
C ILE A 921 -42.55 57.51 74.90
N ASP A 922 -41.83 57.61 73.79
CA ASP A 922 -42.32 57.36 72.45
C ASP A 922 -41.72 56.04 71.96
N TYR A 923 -42.38 55.36 71.03
CA TYR A 923 -41.77 54.23 70.32
C TYR A 923 -41.99 54.37 68.82
N ILE A 924 -40.96 54.00 68.06
CA ILE A 924 -41.01 53.89 66.61
C ILE A 924 -40.92 52.41 66.30
N SER A 925 -42.06 51.80 65.99
CA SER A 925 -42.10 50.47 65.41
C SER A 925 -42.00 50.62 63.90
N SER A 926 -40.81 50.34 63.36
CA SER A 926 -40.72 49.96 61.94
C SER A 926 -41.14 48.50 61.78
N GLU A 927 -41.34 48.01 60.55
CA GLU A 927 -41.70 46.61 60.27
C GLU A 927 -40.69 45.58 60.81
N LYS A 928 -39.45 46.00 61.14
CA LYS A 928 -38.38 45.07 61.54
C LYS A 928 -37.61 45.47 62.79
N VAL A 929 -37.74 46.69 63.29
CA VAL A 929 -37.02 47.15 64.48
C VAL A 929 -37.88 48.05 65.34
N LEU A 930 -37.91 47.72 66.63
CA LEU A 930 -38.50 48.55 67.68
C LEU A 930 -37.44 49.48 68.29
N ILE A 931 -37.64 50.79 68.12
CA ILE A 931 -36.87 51.84 68.79
C ILE A 931 -37.74 52.44 69.89
N LEU A 932 -37.26 52.44 71.12
CA LEU A 932 -37.88 53.13 72.25
C LEU A 932 -37.14 54.46 72.47
N SER A 933 -37.84 55.59 72.45
CA SER A 933 -37.27 56.93 72.66
C SER A 933 -37.83 57.52 73.96
N ILE A 934 -36.98 57.73 74.96
CA ILE A 934 -37.37 58.22 76.29
C ILE A 934 -36.84 59.64 76.47
N GLU A 935 -37.72 60.63 76.52
CA GLU A 935 -37.32 61.99 76.91
C GLU A 935 -37.26 62.11 78.44
N HIS A 936 -36.12 62.53 78.98
CA HIS A 936 -35.90 62.62 80.42
C HIS A 936 -35.35 63.99 80.86
N GLY A 937 -35.46 64.27 82.17
CA GLY A 937 -34.81 65.41 82.83
C GLY A 937 -33.32 65.13 83.09
N TYR A 938 -32.66 65.97 83.89
CA TYR A 938 -31.30 65.66 84.33
C TYR A 938 -31.31 64.44 85.28
N ALA A 939 -31.03 63.26 84.73
CA ALA A 939 -30.97 61.99 85.44
C ALA A 939 -29.88 61.10 84.83
N PHE A 940 -29.13 60.45 85.72
CA PHE A 940 -28.25 59.33 85.38
C PHE A 940 -29.11 58.12 85.06
N TRP A 941 -28.71 57.29 84.11
CA TRP A 941 -29.47 56.11 83.73
C TRP A 941 -28.59 54.86 83.67
N GLN A 942 -29.22 53.70 83.90
CA GLN A 942 -28.62 52.38 83.73
C GLN A 942 -29.66 51.39 83.19
N VAL A 943 -29.18 50.36 82.49
CA VAL A 943 -30.02 49.32 81.89
C VAL A 943 -29.67 47.97 82.51
N VAL A 944 -30.68 47.29 83.04
CA VAL A 944 -30.58 45.95 83.64
C VAL A 944 -31.52 45.01 82.88
N VAL A 945 -31.07 43.79 82.60
CA VAL A 945 -31.86 42.77 81.89
C VAL A 945 -32.00 41.56 82.79
N GLU A 946 -33.23 41.20 83.15
CA GLU A 946 -33.57 40.11 84.06
C GLU A 946 -34.82 39.37 83.55
N ASN A 947 -34.73 38.05 83.31
CA ASN A 947 -35.88 37.15 83.08
C ASN A 947 -36.97 37.68 82.13
N ASN A 948 -36.65 37.90 80.85
CA ASN A 948 -37.55 38.45 79.82
C ASN A 948 -38.09 39.87 80.15
N VAL A 949 -37.44 40.60 81.05
CA VAL A 949 -37.74 42.00 81.38
C VAL A 949 -36.49 42.86 81.19
N ILE A 950 -36.65 43.99 80.49
CA ILE A 950 -35.62 45.05 80.43
C ILE A 950 -36.04 46.17 81.37
N LYS A 951 -35.15 46.56 82.27
CA LYS A 951 -35.38 47.58 83.30
C LYS A 951 -34.43 48.74 83.13
N LEU A 952 -34.99 49.92 82.91
CA LEU A 952 -34.29 51.18 82.72
C LEU A 952 -34.47 52.01 84.00
N ILE A 953 -33.38 52.32 84.69
CA ILE A 953 -33.41 53.01 85.99
C ILE A 953 -32.86 54.42 85.78
N PHE A 954 -33.62 55.44 86.15
CA PHE A 954 -33.28 56.86 86.05
C PHE A 954 -33.17 57.50 87.44
N GLU A 955 -32.02 58.08 87.79
CA GLU A 955 -31.67 58.66 89.11
C GLU A 955 -31.20 60.12 88.98
N VAL A 956 -31.84 61.06 89.67
CA VAL A 956 -31.41 62.48 89.72
C VAL A 956 -30.32 62.67 90.77
N LYS A 957 -29.23 63.37 90.43
CA LYS A 957 -28.18 63.78 91.40
C LYS A 957 -28.04 65.30 91.44
N HIS A 958 -27.78 65.81 92.65
CA HIS A 958 -27.57 67.23 92.88
C HIS A 958 -26.15 67.64 92.51
N CYS A 959 -26.01 68.80 91.86
CA CYS A 959 -24.72 69.43 91.60
C CYS A 959 -24.10 69.97 92.90
N GLU A 960 -22.80 69.74 93.09
CA GLU A 960 -22.03 70.30 94.21
C GLU A 960 -20.89 71.18 93.68
N ILE A 961 -20.73 72.37 94.25
CA ILE A 961 -19.73 73.38 93.88
C ILE A 961 -18.93 73.72 95.14
N LEU A 962 -17.76 73.12 95.26
CA LEU A 962 -16.81 73.37 96.34
C LEU A 962 -15.84 74.48 95.93
N VAL A 963 -15.65 75.47 96.80
CA VAL A 963 -14.80 76.65 96.55
C VAL A 963 -13.77 76.77 97.67
N GLU A 964 -12.52 76.39 97.40
CA GLU A 964 -11.39 76.42 98.34
C GLU A 964 -10.35 77.50 97.96
N ASP A 965 -9.29 77.63 98.76
CA ASP A 965 -8.25 78.65 98.56
C ASP A 965 -7.38 78.42 97.30
N GLU A 966 -7.19 77.16 96.88
CA GLU A 966 -6.35 76.80 95.71
C GLU A 966 -7.16 76.31 94.49
N TYR A 967 -8.44 76.00 94.64
CA TYR A 967 -9.27 75.50 93.53
C TYR A 967 -10.78 75.65 93.78
N ILE A 968 -11.55 75.61 92.69
CA ILE A 968 -13.00 75.36 92.68
C ILE A 968 -13.25 74.01 92.03
N LYS A 969 -14.14 73.20 92.60
CA LYS A 969 -14.56 71.92 92.04
C LYS A 969 -16.07 71.87 91.89
N ILE A 970 -16.56 71.71 90.67
CA ILE A 970 -17.98 71.48 90.34
C ILE A 970 -18.12 70.00 90.02
N GLN A 971 -19.05 69.32 90.69
CA GLN A 971 -19.27 67.88 90.59
C GLN A 971 -20.72 67.56 90.26
N ASN A 972 -20.94 66.39 89.65
CA ASN A 972 -22.25 65.96 89.12
C ASN A 972 -22.79 66.96 88.06
N VAL A 973 -21.99 67.21 87.02
CA VAL A 973 -22.36 68.10 85.91
C VAL A 973 -21.89 67.53 84.56
N GLU A 974 -22.68 67.74 83.50
CA GLU A 974 -22.21 67.55 82.12
C GLU A 974 -21.18 68.64 81.79
N SER A 975 -19.92 68.34 82.07
CA SER A 975 -18.81 69.28 82.11
C SER A 975 -18.54 69.94 80.75
N ASN A 976 -18.88 69.27 79.65
CA ASN A 976 -18.81 69.79 78.28
C ASN A 976 -19.83 70.90 77.96
N LYS A 977 -20.87 71.07 78.79
CA LYS A 977 -21.89 72.13 78.65
C LYS A 977 -21.65 73.33 79.59
N VAL A 978 -20.67 73.24 80.49
CA VAL A 978 -20.34 74.31 81.43
C VAL A 978 -19.45 75.34 80.75
N GLN A 979 -19.82 76.62 80.82
CA GLN A 979 -18.99 77.72 80.33
C GLN A 979 -18.34 78.46 81.50
N ILE A 980 -17.05 78.79 81.39
CA ILE A 980 -16.30 79.50 82.42
C ILE A 980 -15.78 80.82 81.84
N LEU A 981 -16.22 81.94 82.40
CA LEU A 981 -15.76 83.29 82.05
C LEU A 981 -14.83 83.80 83.16
N LYS A 982 -13.61 84.19 82.79
CA LYS A 982 -12.52 84.58 83.71
C LYS A 982 -12.20 86.06 83.51
N PHE A 983 -12.32 86.85 84.56
CA PHE A 983 -11.98 88.28 84.60
C PHE A 983 -10.88 88.52 85.63
N GLU A 984 -9.67 88.02 85.33
CA GLU A 984 -8.55 87.93 86.27
C GLU A 984 -8.16 89.26 86.91
N ASP A 985 -8.19 90.35 86.13
CA ASP A 985 -7.77 91.68 86.59
C ASP A 985 -8.68 92.24 87.70
N ASN A 986 -9.93 91.78 87.72
CA ASN A 986 -10.93 92.10 88.75
C ASN A 986 -11.12 90.96 89.76
N GLY A 987 -10.41 89.84 89.63
CA GLY A 987 -10.58 88.63 90.45
C GLY A 987 -11.92 87.90 90.28
N LEU A 988 -12.73 88.24 89.27
CA LEU A 988 -14.08 87.69 89.09
C LEU A 988 -14.09 86.47 88.17
N LEU A 989 -14.76 85.41 88.62
CA LEU A 989 -15.06 84.20 87.88
C LEU A 989 -16.58 84.03 87.77
N ILE A 990 -17.07 83.74 86.57
CA ILE A 990 -18.49 83.42 86.33
C ILE A 990 -18.55 82.05 85.66
N THR A 991 -19.21 81.09 86.30
CA THR A 991 -19.46 79.76 85.72
C THR A 991 -20.94 79.65 85.33
N ILE A 992 -21.22 79.41 84.07
CA ILE A 992 -22.57 79.26 83.51
C ILE A 992 -22.85 77.76 83.34
N ILE A 993 -23.89 77.28 84.01
CA ILE A 993 -24.31 75.89 84.04
C ILE A 993 -25.76 75.82 83.50
N PRO A 994 -25.97 75.31 82.26
CA PRO A 994 -27.32 75.10 81.74
C PRO A 994 -28.15 74.16 82.62
N GLN A 995 -29.46 74.36 82.71
CA GLN A 995 -30.38 73.49 83.45
C GLN A 995 -30.38 72.04 82.91
N SER A 996 -30.02 71.87 81.63
CA SER A 996 -29.82 70.56 80.99
C SER A 996 -28.49 69.89 81.34
N ALA A 997 -27.55 70.61 81.95
CA ALA A 997 -26.21 70.11 82.29
C ALA A 997 -26.09 69.63 83.75
N ALA A 998 -26.88 70.19 84.67
CA ALA A 998 -26.91 69.77 86.08
C ALA A 998 -28.15 70.26 86.83
N PHE A 999 -28.53 69.54 87.88
CA PHE A 999 -29.52 69.99 88.86
C PHE A 999 -28.85 70.83 89.96
N VAL A 1000 -28.82 72.15 89.75
CA VAL A 1000 -28.23 73.14 90.69
C VAL A 1000 -29.31 73.69 91.64
N THR A 1001 -28.95 73.91 92.90
CA THR A 1001 -29.80 74.53 93.93
C THR A 1001 -29.04 75.64 94.67
N SER A 1002 -29.73 76.43 95.50
CA SER A 1002 -29.06 77.41 96.38
C SER A 1002 -28.01 76.79 97.31
N ASN A 1003 -28.18 75.50 97.65
CA ASN A 1003 -27.30 74.77 98.56
C ASN A 1003 -26.15 74.05 97.83
N SER A 1004 -26.10 74.14 96.49
CA SER A 1004 -25.01 73.56 95.71
C SER A 1004 -23.66 74.23 95.99
N LEU A 1005 -23.63 75.49 96.43
CA LEU A 1005 -22.40 76.21 96.72
C LEU A 1005 -21.89 75.96 98.16
N LYS A 1006 -20.68 75.42 98.29
CA LYS A 1006 -19.96 75.20 99.55
C LYS A 1006 -18.66 76.00 99.55
N LEU A 1007 -18.57 77.02 100.41
CA LEU A 1007 -17.42 77.92 100.51
C LEU A 1007 -16.49 77.53 101.66
N ALA A 1008 -15.22 77.31 101.35
CA ALA A 1008 -14.14 76.97 102.28
C ALA A 1008 -12.83 77.75 101.97
N SER A 1009 -12.94 78.97 101.42
CA SER A 1009 -11.82 79.85 101.07
C SER A 1009 -11.83 81.16 101.87
N ASN A 1010 -10.65 81.60 102.32
CA ASN A 1010 -10.42 82.92 102.94
C ASN A 1010 -10.02 84.00 101.91
N ASN A 1011 -9.96 83.65 100.62
CA ASN A 1011 -9.57 84.54 99.52
C ASN A 1011 -10.73 84.98 98.64
N VAL A 1012 -11.93 84.41 98.83
CA VAL A 1012 -13.18 84.86 98.23
C VAL A 1012 -13.73 86.07 99.00
N LEU A 1013 -14.07 87.12 98.26
CA LEU A 1013 -14.71 88.35 98.74
C LEU A 1013 -16.23 88.31 98.60
N TYR A 1014 -16.74 87.62 97.57
CA TYR A 1014 -18.18 87.46 97.30
C TYR A 1014 -18.43 86.19 96.48
N SER A 1015 -19.54 85.50 96.74
CA SER A 1015 -19.99 84.39 95.91
C SER A 1015 -21.51 84.26 95.90
N ALA A 1016 -22.10 83.99 94.74
CA ALA A 1016 -23.54 83.83 94.58
C ALA A 1016 -23.90 82.85 93.46
N ILE A 1017 -25.05 82.19 93.60
CA ILE A 1017 -25.72 81.48 92.51
C ILE A 1017 -26.97 82.29 92.13
N GLU A 1018 -27.09 82.64 90.86
CA GLU A 1018 -28.26 83.30 90.27
C GLU A 1018 -28.84 82.40 89.17
N GLN A 1019 -30.16 82.36 89.02
CA GLN A 1019 -30.81 81.70 87.88
C GLN A 1019 -31.19 82.76 86.85
N ASP A 1020 -30.96 82.49 85.57
CA ASP A 1020 -31.35 83.41 84.49
C ASP A 1020 -32.87 83.64 84.48
N ILE A 1021 -33.31 84.79 83.95
CA ILE A 1021 -34.72 85.20 83.89
C ILE A 1021 -35.59 84.15 83.17
N ASN A 1022 -35.03 83.45 82.18
CA ASN A 1022 -35.72 82.39 81.45
C ASN A 1022 -35.69 81.01 82.16
N GLN A 1023 -35.06 80.93 83.34
CA GLN A 1023 -34.82 79.71 84.14
C GLN A 1023 -33.95 78.63 83.48
N THR A 1024 -33.43 78.88 82.27
CA THR A 1024 -32.67 77.93 81.44
C THR A 1024 -31.23 77.69 81.90
N GLU A 1025 -30.62 78.62 82.64
CA GLU A 1025 -29.22 78.56 83.04
C GLU A 1025 -29.02 79.07 84.48
N TRP A 1026 -28.01 78.54 85.15
CA TRP A 1026 -27.51 78.99 86.44
C TRP A 1026 -26.16 79.67 86.27
N LYS A 1027 -26.00 80.86 86.85
CA LYS A 1027 -24.77 81.65 86.82
C LYS A 1027 -24.17 81.67 88.23
N VAL A 1028 -22.97 81.12 88.37
CA VAL A 1028 -22.24 81.00 89.62
C VAL A 1028 -21.12 82.01 89.61
N TYR A 1029 -21.28 83.07 90.40
CA TYR A 1029 -20.34 84.16 90.55
C TYR A 1029 -19.41 83.86 91.74
N VAL A 1030 -18.10 83.97 91.53
CA VAL A 1030 -17.10 83.90 92.61
C VAL A 1030 -16.07 85.00 92.39
N LEU A 1031 -15.94 85.91 93.36
CA LEU A 1031 -15.04 87.04 93.35
C LEU A 1031 -13.90 86.80 94.34
N TYR A 1032 -12.67 86.75 93.86
CA TYR A 1032 -11.46 86.63 94.67
C TYR A 1032 -10.78 87.98 94.90
N LYS A 1033 -9.80 88.00 95.82
CA LYS A 1033 -8.85 89.12 95.94
C LYS A 1033 -8.13 89.39 94.60
N PRO A 1034 -7.78 90.65 94.27
CA PRO A 1034 -7.06 90.99 93.05
C PRO A 1034 -5.73 90.23 92.88
N ASN A 1035 -5.25 90.13 91.63
CA ASN A 1035 -4.02 89.44 91.23
C ASN A 1035 -4.02 87.90 91.37
N MET A 1036 -5.13 87.24 91.05
CA MET A 1036 -5.21 85.77 90.87
C MET A 1036 -5.28 85.39 89.38
N MET A 1037 -4.76 84.21 89.03
CA MET A 1037 -4.97 83.52 87.75
C MET A 1037 -5.84 82.29 87.95
N PHE A 1038 -6.64 81.95 86.93
CA PHE A 1038 -7.56 80.82 86.96
C PHE A 1038 -7.26 79.85 85.80
N GLU A 1039 -6.70 78.69 86.11
CA GLU A 1039 -6.54 77.58 85.15
C GLU A 1039 -7.73 76.63 85.30
N SER A 1040 -8.28 76.09 84.20
CA SER A 1040 -9.46 75.22 84.25
C SER A 1040 -9.22 73.90 83.54
N GLU A 1041 -9.46 72.81 84.25
CA GLU A 1041 -9.33 71.43 83.80
C GLU A 1041 -10.73 70.78 83.84
N ILE A 1042 -11.09 70.09 82.76
CA ILE A 1042 -12.44 69.56 82.55
C ILE A 1042 -12.33 68.05 82.38
N ASP A 1043 -12.86 67.29 83.34
CA ASP A 1043 -13.02 65.84 83.28
C ASP A 1043 -14.49 65.49 82.96
N ASN A 1044 -14.79 64.28 82.51
CA ASN A 1044 -16.07 63.91 81.89
C ASN A 1044 -17.34 64.13 82.76
N ASN A 1045 -17.23 64.32 84.07
CA ASN A 1045 -18.35 64.62 84.98
C ASN A 1045 -18.08 65.73 86.02
N ASP A 1046 -16.84 66.23 86.09
CA ASP A 1046 -16.36 67.19 87.10
C ASP A 1046 -15.60 68.33 86.37
N VAL A 1047 -15.81 69.58 86.81
CA VAL A 1047 -15.05 70.76 86.34
C VAL A 1047 -14.19 71.27 87.48
N MET A 1048 -12.88 71.37 87.27
CA MET A 1048 -11.92 71.88 88.26
C MET A 1048 -11.30 73.20 87.77
N ILE A 1049 -11.22 74.20 88.64
CA ILE A 1049 -10.66 75.51 88.33
C ILE A 1049 -9.61 75.85 89.38
N LYS A 1050 -8.34 75.68 89.03
CA LYS A 1050 -7.19 75.93 89.90
C LYS A 1050 -6.86 77.41 89.97
N ILE A 1051 -6.45 77.87 91.14
CA ILE A 1051 -6.24 79.28 91.47
C ILE A 1051 -4.79 79.48 91.89
N THR A 1052 -4.12 80.48 91.31
CA THR A 1052 -2.73 80.83 91.65
C THR A 1052 -2.52 82.33 91.70
N ALA A 1053 -1.62 82.84 92.55
CA ALA A 1053 -1.32 84.26 92.62
C ALA A 1053 -0.42 84.74 91.47
N LYS A 1054 -0.77 85.86 90.81
CA LYS A 1054 0.09 86.53 89.82
C LYS A 1054 1.35 87.07 90.52
N LYS A 1055 2.52 86.63 90.07
CA LYS A 1055 3.82 87.22 90.47
C LYS A 1055 4.01 88.58 89.78
N ASN A 1056 3.74 89.67 90.49
CA ASN A 1056 4.01 91.00 89.98
C ASN A 1056 5.51 91.31 89.93
N ASN A 1057 6.07 91.38 88.72
CA ASN A 1057 7.37 91.99 88.42
C ASN A 1057 7.15 93.43 87.94
N PHE A 1058 7.06 94.41 88.84
CA PHE A 1058 7.28 95.81 88.46
C PHE A 1058 7.88 96.62 89.63
N ALA A 1059 8.81 97.52 89.29
CA ALA A 1059 9.46 98.42 90.24
C ALA A 1059 8.51 99.55 90.69
N GLU A 1060 8.82 100.15 91.83
CA GLU A 1060 7.99 101.10 92.55
C GLU A 1060 7.84 102.48 91.87
N SER A 1061 6.86 103.24 92.38
CA SER A 1061 6.56 104.67 92.14
C SER A 1061 5.87 105.00 90.79
N GLU A 1062 4.81 105.81 90.73
CA GLU A 1062 4.21 106.74 91.72
C GLU A 1062 2.68 106.56 91.88
N LEU A 1063 2.13 107.01 93.02
CA LEU A 1063 0.69 107.28 93.23
C LEU A 1063 0.28 108.51 92.39
N GLY A 1064 -0.97 108.80 92.05
CA GLY A 1064 -2.33 108.24 92.24
C GLY A 1064 -3.26 109.03 91.27
N THR A 1065 -4.54 108.73 91.06
CA THR A 1065 -5.62 108.25 91.95
C THR A 1065 -6.58 107.33 91.21
#